data_AF-A0AAW0DD74-F1
#
_entry.id   AF-A0AAW0DD74-F1
#
_cell.length_a   1.000
_cell.length_b   1.000
_cell.length_c   1.000
_cell.angle_alpha   90.00
_cell.angle_beta   90.00
_cell.angle_gamma   90.00
#
_symmetry.space_group_name_H-M   'P 1'
#
loop_
_entity.id
_entity.type
_entity.pdbx_description
1 polymer ?
#
loop_
_entity_poly.entity_id
_entity_poly.type
_entity_poly.pdbx_seq_one_letter_code
_entity_poly.pdbx_strand_id
1 'polypeptide(L)'
;MSADLHEATRKAKKRERREKEPTNALDYTIPANQKSKKSKTKASAETQDVGPSETKIGKKKSQLDTTSSTEPTVSKEHTKKRKSKPTNEEIEGMEDAGTTGSEKVEKKKRNKRKREEEASNAEGQGEDDASVLHEEPVKKKSKNKTGFPDPQEDSALSDQAQKALSYAFIQFRRPKKWKFHKARQNWLIRNFWSEKSIPEAHVPLVLKYLTNVQGGVRENLLRSCNDILKTSATPPDSNATSQLEVETGQQSEVEGQDSAGDIKRKRATEELRRAPGKLKPPPSRTPELRPRQGWICKMSSKFALRIAIAGAGMGGLTCALALAKAGFEHIDVYESASDLGFVGAGIQLAPNMARILDRLGAWKDIANEAVELKATSIRQGATNGELAHVDFNYIRETYGYPHMVGHRASLAGSLFKACQEESAITFHFATAVEDVLSWGPKPKLRLVRDGQSYEVEVDIIIGCDGVKSKIRKQMMLTLGETADVEDSGQAAYRIMLRREELEHDPELLGLLENENEAVIRWIGEKRHIIAYPVSNRTIYNISTAQPDTHFAEAPSVTYTTKGSKKEMLEVYHDFCPMIQRLLSLVPDGEVCEWRLRVHAPLPTWVHQQVTLVGDACHPTLPHMAQGAAQAIEDAAALATVLKLMPDTLPDTLNKTLRIYESLRKERAQTIVDLATASAKALHLGEGKAKEERDKIFAELKKNGKGPVPDKWADADMQRMIYGHDCVQYAQEQYDTLFRRLSE
;
A
#
# COMPACT_ATOMS: atom_id res chain seq x y z
N MET A 1 24.24 57.00 26.94
CA MET A 1 22.90 56.55 26.50
C MET A 1 23.03 55.17 25.83
N SER A 2 23.23 54.10 26.62
CA SER A 2 23.31 52.72 26.08
C SER A 2 23.08 51.67 27.17
N ALA A 3 23.49 51.94 28.42
CA ALA A 3 23.21 51.07 29.56
C ALA A 3 21.71 51.02 29.94
N ASP A 4 21.05 52.18 29.95
CA ASP A 4 19.72 52.37 30.57
C ASP A 4 18.59 51.60 29.87
N LEU A 5 18.71 51.41 28.55
CA LEU A 5 17.73 50.68 27.75
C LEU A 5 17.68 49.18 28.09
N HIS A 6 18.79 48.63 28.60
CA HIS A 6 18.94 47.20 28.85
C HIS A 6 18.35 46.75 30.19
N GLU A 7 18.22 47.65 31.17
CA GLU A 7 17.57 47.32 32.44
C GLU A 7 16.04 47.48 32.37
N ALA A 8 15.54 48.48 31.62
CA ALA A 8 14.11 48.69 31.40
C ALA A 8 13.44 47.45 30.77
N THR A 9 14.03 46.91 29.70
CA THR A 9 13.56 45.68 29.04
C THR A 9 13.63 44.44 29.95
N ARG A 10 14.62 44.37 30.84
CA ARG A 10 14.78 43.26 31.81
C ARG A 10 13.77 43.32 32.96
N LYS A 11 13.34 44.52 33.37
CA LYS A 11 12.26 44.74 34.33
C LYS A 11 10.88 44.47 33.71
N ALA A 12 10.65 44.85 32.45
CA ALA A 12 9.41 44.55 31.72
C ALA A 12 9.13 43.04 31.62
N LYS A 13 10.08 42.24 31.08
CA LYS A 13 9.94 40.78 30.96
C LYS A 13 9.81 40.01 32.29
N LYS A 14 10.10 40.65 33.44
CA LYS A 14 9.89 40.08 34.78
C LYS A 14 8.52 40.43 35.38
N ARG A 15 7.81 41.41 34.83
CA ARG A 15 6.44 41.79 35.22
C ARG A 15 5.40 41.00 34.42
N GLU A 16 5.62 40.88 33.11
CA GLU A 16 4.78 40.11 32.17
C GLU A 16 4.73 38.60 32.50
N ARG A 17 5.75 38.08 33.20
CA ARG A 17 5.79 36.70 33.74
C ARG A 17 5.02 36.51 35.07
N ARG A 18 4.26 37.50 35.55
CA ARG A 18 3.57 37.46 36.85
C ARG A 18 2.05 37.62 36.80
N GLU A 19 1.45 37.72 35.61
CA GLU A 19 0.01 37.98 35.42
C GLU A 19 -0.70 36.88 34.61
N LYS A 20 -0.16 35.65 34.61
CA LYS A 20 -0.79 34.45 34.00
C LYS A 20 -0.66 33.20 34.88
N GLU A 21 -1.11 33.30 36.12
CA GLU A 21 -1.45 32.14 36.96
C GLU A 21 -2.98 32.01 37.02
N PRO A 22 -3.58 30.90 36.56
CA PRO A 22 -5.00 30.65 36.77
C PRO A 22 -5.25 30.14 38.19
N THR A 23 -5.81 30.99 39.05
CA THR A 23 -6.18 30.61 40.42
C THR A 23 -7.41 29.70 40.42
N ASN A 24 -7.23 28.42 40.77
CA ASN A 24 -8.26 27.60 41.41
C ASN A 24 -7.63 26.38 42.06
N ALA A 25 -7.40 26.47 43.38
CA ALA A 25 -7.11 25.33 44.23
C ALA A 25 -8.38 25.00 45.03
N LEU A 26 -8.78 23.73 45.03
CA LEU A 26 -9.73 23.17 45.99
C LEU A 26 -9.07 21.97 46.66
N ASP A 27 -9.03 21.99 47.99
CA ASP A 27 -8.34 20.98 48.78
C ASP A 27 -9.00 19.60 48.66
N TYR A 28 -8.17 18.57 48.53
CA TYR A 28 -8.51 17.21 48.91
C TYR A 28 -7.45 16.66 49.86
N THR A 29 -7.69 16.85 51.16
CA THR A 29 -6.85 16.32 52.24
C THR A 29 -6.96 14.80 52.33
N ILE A 30 -5.88 14.09 52.05
CA ILE A 30 -5.76 12.65 52.33
C ILE A 30 -5.11 12.46 53.71
N PRO A 31 -5.76 11.83 54.69
CA PRO A 31 -5.18 11.61 56.02
C PRO A 31 -4.13 10.50 56.01
N ALA A 32 -2.99 10.73 56.67
CA ALA A 32 -1.87 9.80 56.70
C ALA A 32 -1.79 8.99 58.00
N ASN A 33 -1.73 7.65 57.90
CA ASN A 33 -1.26 6.72 58.94
C ASN A 33 -1.16 5.28 58.37
N GLN A 34 -0.27 4.40 58.82
CA GLN A 34 1.03 4.64 59.47
C GLN A 34 1.99 3.45 59.21
N LYS A 35 3.29 3.74 59.27
CA LYS A 35 4.47 2.85 59.31
C LYS A 35 4.22 1.36 59.66
N SER A 36 4.77 0.46 58.85
CA SER A 36 5.35 -0.80 59.36
C SER A 36 6.79 -0.94 58.86
N LYS A 37 7.72 -1.33 59.74
CA LYS A 37 9.13 -1.56 59.39
C LYS A 37 9.85 -2.33 60.51
N LYS A 38 10.49 -3.45 60.14
CA LYS A 38 11.42 -4.28 60.96
C LYS A 38 10.77 -5.03 62.15
N SER A 39 11.29 -6.19 62.62
CA SER A 39 12.21 -7.19 62.03
C SER A 39 12.36 -8.41 62.97
N LYS A 40 13.04 -9.48 62.49
CA LYS A 40 13.53 -10.67 63.24
C LYS A 40 12.42 -11.69 63.58
N THR A 41 12.67 -13.00 63.77
CA THR A 41 13.92 -13.80 63.81
C THR A 41 13.68 -15.27 63.37
N LYS A 42 14.76 -16.04 63.16
CA LYS A 42 15.03 -17.47 63.50
C LYS A 42 13.84 -18.43 63.85
N ALA A 43 13.86 -19.74 63.54
CA ALA A 43 14.85 -20.58 62.83
C ALA A 43 14.33 -22.01 62.52
N SER A 44 15.01 -22.67 61.58
CA SER A 44 15.42 -24.09 61.50
C SER A 44 14.53 -25.29 61.95
N ALA A 45 14.42 -26.22 60.99
CA ALA A 45 14.65 -27.68 61.09
C ALA A 45 13.61 -28.64 61.73
N GLU A 46 13.19 -29.59 60.87
CA GLU A 46 13.11 -31.05 61.08
C GLU A 46 12.37 -31.65 62.29
N THR A 47 11.30 -32.41 62.01
CA THR A 47 11.38 -33.89 62.01
C THR A 47 10.19 -34.53 61.25
N GLN A 48 10.30 -35.82 60.95
CA GLN A 48 9.31 -36.65 60.23
C GLN A 48 8.38 -37.36 61.23
N ASP A 49 7.16 -37.77 60.84
CA ASP A 49 6.73 -39.19 60.94
C ASP A 49 5.41 -39.54 60.19
N VAL A 50 5.17 -40.86 60.05
CA VAL A 50 3.97 -41.68 59.71
C VAL A 50 2.66 -41.09 59.14
N GLY A 51 2.13 -41.82 58.14
CA GLY A 51 0.71 -42.25 58.09
C GLY A 51 0.61 -43.78 58.35
N PRO A 52 -0.47 -44.52 57.98
CA PRO A 52 -1.71 -44.13 57.26
C PRO A 52 -3.01 -44.75 57.85
N SER A 53 -4.15 -44.62 57.12
CA SER A 53 -5.43 -45.38 57.28
C SER A 53 -6.26 -45.10 58.56
N GLU A 54 -7.60 -45.20 58.62
CA GLU A 54 -8.55 -46.13 57.97
C GLU A 54 -9.87 -45.50 57.44
N THR A 55 -10.45 -46.20 56.44
CA THR A 55 -11.87 -46.53 56.09
C THR A 55 -13.08 -46.07 56.95
N LYS A 56 -14.36 -46.09 56.49
CA LYS A 56 -15.14 -47.19 55.84
C LYS A 56 -16.48 -46.75 55.16
N ILE A 57 -16.88 -47.49 54.09
CA ILE A 57 -18.27 -47.76 53.58
C ILE A 57 -19.04 -46.61 52.88
N GLY A 58 -19.79 -46.80 51.75
CA GLY A 58 -19.73 -47.88 50.72
C GLY A 58 -21.07 -48.43 50.14
N LYS A 59 -21.06 -48.77 48.82
CA LYS A 59 -22.00 -49.60 48.00
C LYS A 59 -23.24 -48.86 47.43
N LYS A 60 -23.85 -49.20 46.26
CA LYS A 60 -23.83 -50.29 45.21
C LYS A 60 -24.28 -49.61 43.86
N LYS A 61 -24.28 -50.10 42.60
CA LYS A 61 -23.72 -51.15 41.68
C LYS A 61 -24.10 -50.64 40.23
N SER A 62 -23.73 -51.09 39.01
CA SER A 62 -23.04 -52.24 38.36
C SER A 62 -22.42 -51.73 37.00
N GLN A 63 -21.46 -52.35 36.29
CA GLN A 63 -21.38 -53.60 35.48
C GLN A 63 -22.29 -53.68 34.24
N LEU A 64 -21.90 -54.20 33.05
CA LEU A 64 -20.63 -54.46 32.29
C LEU A 64 -21.06 -54.79 30.81
N ASP A 65 -20.34 -55.21 29.75
CA ASP A 65 -18.98 -55.72 29.39
C ASP A 65 -18.54 -55.06 28.04
N THR A 66 -17.34 -55.06 27.43
CA THR A 66 -16.03 -55.80 27.47
C THR A 66 -15.85 -57.12 26.67
N THR A 67 -15.59 -57.05 25.33
CA THR A 67 -14.78 -58.02 24.53
C THR A 67 -14.23 -57.41 23.20
N SER A 68 -13.36 -58.10 22.44
CA SER A 68 -12.34 -57.47 21.55
C SER A 68 -12.15 -58.03 20.13
N SER A 69 -11.36 -57.29 19.31
CA SER A 69 -10.38 -57.75 18.28
C SER A 69 -10.81 -58.58 17.05
N THR A 70 -10.52 -58.08 15.84
CA THR A 70 -9.39 -58.53 14.95
C THR A 70 -9.30 -57.71 13.65
N GLU A 71 -8.13 -57.69 12.98
CA GLU A 71 -7.94 -57.21 11.60
C GLU A 71 -8.51 -58.22 10.56
N PRO A 72 -8.57 -57.89 9.24
CA PRO A 72 -7.40 -58.19 8.40
C PRO A 72 -7.15 -57.25 7.19
N THR A 73 -5.92 -57.24 6.68
CA THR A 73 -5.55 -56.74 5.34
C THR A 73 -5.43 -57.87 4.31
N VAL A 74 -6.08 -57.75 3.13
CA VAL A 74 -5.68 -58.44 1.88
C VAL A 74 -6.00 -57.56 0.68
N SER A 75 -5.13 -57.57 -0.34
CA SER A 75 -5.30 -56.87 -1.63
C SER A 75 -5.44 -57.85 -2.80
N LYS A 76 -6.10 -57.43 -3.90
CA LYS A 76 -5.82 -57.87 -5.28
C LYS A 76 -6.57 -57.07 -6.35
N GLU A 77 -6.02 -57.10 -7.56
CA GLU A 77 -6.52 -56.45 -8.78
C GLU A 77 -7.43 -57.36 -9.61
N HIS A 78 -8.25 -56.81 -10.54
CA HIS A 78 -7.97 -56.88 -11.99
C HIS A 78 -9.08 -56.31 -12.93
N THR A 79 -8.67 -55.32 -13.74
CA THR A 79 -8.94 -55.13 -15.19
C THR A 79 -10.35 -55.06 -15.83
N LYS A 80 -10.59 -53.92 -16.52
CA LYS A 80 -11.06 -53.74 -17.93
C LYS A 80 -12.48 -54.17 -18.39
N LYS A 81 -13.30 -53.14 -18.72
CA LYS A 81 -13.98 -52.81 -20.03
C LYS A 81 -14.97 -51.65 -19.74
N ARG A 82 -15.10 -50.51 -20.47
CA ARG A 82 -14.91 -50.04 -21.87
C ARG A 82 -16.16 -50.23 -22.76
N LYS A 83 -16.59 -49.12 -23.42
CA LYS A 83 -17.77 -48.90 -24.32
C LYS A 83 -19.10 -48.56 -23.60
N SER A 84 -20.07 -47.84 -24.19
CA SER A 84 -20.07 -46.82 -25.28
C SER A 84 -21.45 -46.10 -25.38
N LYS A 85 -21.57 -45.05 -26.20
CA LYS A 85 -22.86 -44.45 -26.62
C LYS A 85 -23.83 -45.46 -27.27
N PRO A 86 -25.13 -45.12 -27.32
CA PRO A 86 -25.98 -45.27 -28.51
C PRO A 86 -26.39 -43.90 -29.13
N THR A 87 -27.02 -43.94 -30.30
CA THR A 87 -27.57 -42.78 -31.06
C THR A 87 -28.79 -43.22 -31.88
N ASN A 88 -29.75 -42.31 -32.09
CA ASN A 88 -30.86 -42.22 -33.07
C ASN A 88 -31.47 -43.47 -33.73
N GLU A 89 -32.81 -43.51 -33.77
CA GLU A 89 -33.72 -43.82 -34.91
C GLU A 89 -35.18 -43.68 -34.38
N GLU A 90 -36.27 -43.56 -35.17
CA GLU A 90 -36.61 -42.59 -36.25
C GLU A 90 -38.17 -42.55 -36.40
N ILE A 91 -38.76 -42.25 -37.59
CA ILE A 91 -40.21 -42.39 -37.97
C ILE A 91 -41.14 -41.30 -37.34
N GLU A 92 -42.07 -40.58 -38.01
CA GLU A 92 -42.60 -40.41 -39.40
C GLU A 92 -43.16 -38.95 -39.52
N GLY A 93 -43.48 -38.34 -40.68
CA GLY A 93 -43.43 -38.73 -42.11
C GLY A 93 -44.04 -37.64 -43.05
N MET A 94 -43.97 -37.86 -44.39
CA MET A 94 -44.71 -37.20 -45.51
C MET A 94 -44.46 -35.69 -45.78
N GLU A 95 -43.81 -35.28 -46.89
CA GLU A 95 -44.30 -35.07 -48.31
C GLU A 95 -44.70 -33.59 -48.57
N ASP A 96 -44.55 -32.97 -49.76
CA ASP A 96 -44.21 -33.44 -51.13
C ASP A 96 -43.23 -32.44 -51.86
N ALA A 97 -42.93 -32.62 -53.16
CA ALA A 97 -41.65 -32.22 -53.78
C ALA A 97 -41.65 -31.28 -55.02
N GLY A 98 -40.46 -30.72 -55.32
CA GLY A 98 -39.96 -30.51 -56.70
C GLY A 98 -39.84 -29.07 -57.27
N THR A 99 -39.11 -28.78 -58.37
CA THR A 99 -38.00 -29.48 -59.09
C THR A 99 -37.29 -28.50 -60.08
N THR A 100 -35.95 -28.35 -60.03
CA THR A 100 -35.05 -27.69 -61.05
C THR A 100 -35.31 -26.20 -61.43
N GLY A 101 -34.42 -25.44 -62.11
CA GLY A 101 -33.04 -25.64 -62.59
C GLY A 101 -32.53 -24.49 -63.50
N SER A 102 -31.32 -24.65 -64.08
CA SER A 102 -30.76 -23.91 -65.25
C SER A 102 -30.25 -22.45 -65.12
N GLU A 103 -28.97 -22.35 -64.77
CA GLU A 103 -27.87 -21.49 -65.29
C GLU A 103 -28.05 -20.10 -65.96
N LYS A 104 -27.30 -19.14 -65.37
CA LYS A 104 -26.48 -18.05 -65.97
C LYS A 104 -26.48 -17.84 -67.51
N VAL A 105 -26.71 -16.58 -67.91
CA VAL A 105 -26.07 -15.94 -69.07
C VAL A 105 -25.44 -14.59 -68.64
N GLU A 106 -24.45 -14.10 -69.40
CA GLU A 106 -23.38 -13.21 -68.94
C GLU A 106 -23.62 -11.66 -68.93
N LYS A 107 -22.55 -10.95 -68.50
CA LYS A 107 -22.03 -9.67 -69.05
C LYS A 107 -22.56 -8.32 -68.51
N LYS A 108 -21.84 -7.88 -67.46
CA LYS A 108 -21.32 -6.52 -67.19
C LYS A 108 -21.68 -5.38 -68.18
N LYS A 109 -22.17 -4.29 -67.59
CA LYS A 109 -21.87 -2.86 -67.90
C LYS A 109 -21.84 -2.41 -69.39
N ARG A 110 -22.80 -1.56 -69.78
CA ARG A 110 -22.48 -0.35 -70.59
C ARG A 110 -23.46 0.82 -70.40
N ASN A 111 -22.89 1.97 -70.02
CA ASN A 111 -23.22 3.34 -70.42
C ASN A 111 -24.69 3.85 -70.59
N LYS A 112 -24.96 4.92 -69.84
CA LYS A 112 -25.30 6.28 -70.35
C LYS A 112 -26.73 6.55 -70.89
N ARG A 113 -27.48 7.31 -70.07
CA ARG A 113 -28.48 8.33 -70.44
C ARG A 113 -29.61 7.94 -71.42
N LYS A 114 -30.82 7.77 -70.89
CA LYS A 114 -31.87 8.78 -71.14
C LYS A 114 -31.66 9.90 -70.11
N ARG A 115 -31.62 11.19 -70.44
CA ARG A 115 -32.55 12.04 -71.20
C ARG A 115 -33.85 12.22 -70.41
N GLU A 116 -34.07 13.38 -69.78
CA GLU A 116 -34.34 14.72 -70.38
C GLU A 116 -35.81 14.83 -70.80
N GLU A 117 -36.71 15.02 -69.82
CA GLU A 117 -38.05 15.62 -69.99
C GLU A 117 -38.66 15.89 -68.59
N GLU A 118 -38.43 17.10 -68.05
CA GLU A 118 -39.22 17.80 -67.01
C GLU A 118 -38.50 19.12 -66.66
N ALA A 119 -38.56 20.10 -67.58
CA ALA A 119 -37.92 21.41 -67.40
C ALA A 119 -38.50 22.49 -68.35
N SER A 120 -39.76 22.89 -68.16
CA SER A 120 -40.28 24.16 -68.72
C SER A 120 -41.55 24.64 -68.00
N ASN A 121 -41.66 25.97 -67.90
CA ASN A 121 -42.72 26.81 -67.30
C ASN A 121 -42.57 27.14 -65.79
N ALA A 122 -42.57 28.42 -65.39
CA ALA A 122 -42.41 29.65 -66.20
C ALA A 122 -41.86 30.79 -65.33
N GLU A 123 -41.20 31.77 -65.95
CA GLU A 123 -40.78 33.01 -65.31
C GLU A 123 -41.91 34.07 -65.34
N GLY A 124 -41.91 34.98 -64.37
CA GLY A 124 -42.81 36.13 -64.30
C GLY A 124 -42.24 37.20 -63.38
N GLN A 125 -42.26 38.46 -63.81
CA GLN A 125 -41.53 39.57 -63.19
C GLN A 125 -42.43 40.45 -62.30
N GLY A 126 -41.83 41.13 -61.33
CA GLY A 126 -42.44 42.17 -60.48
C GLY A 126 -41.37 42.80 -59.57
N GLU A 127 -41.45 44.11 -59.34
CA GLU A 127 -40.45 44.90 -58.61
C GLU A 127 -40.90 45.25 -57.17
N ASP A 128 -40.13 46.12 -56.51
CA ASP A 128 -40.39 46.86 -55.25
C ASP A 128 -40.20 46.17 -53.87
N ASP A 129 -39.01 46.44 -53.32
CA ASP A 129 -38.70 46.95 -51.96
C ASP A 129 -39.41 46.38 -50.70
N ALA A 130 -38.64 45.65 -49.88
CA ALA A 130 -38.57 45.84 -48.43
C ALA A 130 -37.36 45.11 -47.82
N SER A 131 -36.68 45.70 -46.83
CA SER A 131 -35.52 45.08 -46.17
C SER A 131 -35.88 44.21 -44.95
N VAL A 132 -35.83 42.88 -45.11
CA VAL A 132 -35.86 41.92 -44.00
C VAL A 132 -34.82 40.82 -44.22
N LEU A 133 -33.93 40.62 -43.25
CA LEU A 133 -32.95 39.52 -43.25
C LEU A 133 -33.64 38.20 -42.85
N HIS A 134 -33.92 37.34 -43.82
CA HIS A 134 -34.36 35.97 -43.55
C HIS A 134 -33.17 35.05 -43.23
N GLU A 135 -33.20 34.41 -42.06
CA GLU A 135 -32.25 33.35 -41.69
C GLU A 135 -32.44 32.08 -42.55
N GLU A 136 -31.34 31.40 -42.90
CA GLU A 136 -31.43 30.06 -43.51
C GLU A 136 -32.04 29.02 -42.56
N PRO A 137 -32.81 28.05 -43.07
CA PRO A 137 -33.51 27.07 -42.23
C PRO A 137 -32.56 26.13 -41.49
N VAL A 138 -32.49 26.30 -40.16
CA VAL A 138 -31.65 25.49 -39.26
C VAL A 138 -31.96 23.99 -39.38
N LYS A 139 -31.00 23.24 -39.94
CA LYS A 139 -31.03 21.78 -40.04
C LYS A 139 -31.09 21.15 -38.65
N LYS A 140 -32.26 20.62 -38.25
CA LYS A 140 -32.52 19.97 -36.94
C LYS A 140 -31.38 19.02 -36.54
N LYS A 141 -30.56 19.42 -35.57
CA LYS A 141 -29.43 18.61 -35.06
C LYS A 141 -29.94 17.27 -34.53
N SER A 142 -29.36 16.18 -35.03
CA SER A 142 -29.68 14.82 -34.59
C SER A 142 -29.19 14.62 -33.15
N LYS A 143 -30.11 14.50 -32.19
CA LYS A 143 -29.80 14.32 -30.75
C LYS A 143 -28.69 13.30 -30.57
N ASN A 144 -27.62 13.71 -29.89
CA ASN A 144 -26.47 12.86 -29.63
C ASN A 144 -26.87 11.69 -28.70
N LYS A 145 -26.56 10.45 -29.11
CA LYS A 145 -26.89 9.21 -28.38
C LYS A 145 -25.65 8.43 -27.91
N THR A 146 -24.43 8.98 -28.05
CA THR A 146 -23.19 8.24 -27.72
C THR A 146 -22.81 8.27 -26.25
N GLY A 147 -23.26 9.30 -25.51
CA GLY A 147 -22.80 9.59 -24.15
C GLY A 147 -21.47 10.37 -24.07
N PHE A 148 -20.88 10.75 -25.21
CA PHE A 148 -19.65 11.54 -25.29
C PHE A 148 -19.90 12.92 -25.91
N PRO A 149 -19.10 13.96 -25.60
CA PRO A 149 -19.13 15.22 -26.34
C PRO A 149 -18.89 14.98 -27.84
N ASP A 150 -19.46 15.83 -28.70
CA ASP A 150 -19.25 15.78 -30.14
C ASP A 150 -18.02 16.61 -30.51
N PRO A 151 -16.91 16.01 -31.00
CA PRO A 151 -15.70 16.77 -31.31
C PRO A 151 -15.92 17.83 -32.39
N GLN A 152 -16.99 17.75 -33.18
CA GLN A 152 -17.33 18.77 -34.19
C GLN A 152 -18.00 20.02 -33.60
N GLU A 153 -18.36 20.00 -32.32
CA GLU A 153 -18.96 21.13 -31.59
C GLU A 153 -17.97 21.76 -30.59
N ASP A 154 -16.74 21.24 -30.52
CA ASP A 154 -15.64 21.73 -29.70
C ASP A 154 -14.64 22.52 -30.56
N SER A 155 -14.52 23.82 -30.26
CA SER A 155 -13.67 24.79 -30.95
C SER A 155 -12.28 24.96 -30.32
N ALA A 156 -12.01 24.34 -29.17
CA ALA A 156 -10.67 24.32 -28.57
C ALA A 156 -9.76 23.25 -29.21
N LEU A 157 -10.34 22.27 -29.90
CA LEU A 157 -9.61 21.23 -30.61
C LEU A 157 -8.89 21.77 -31.85
N SER A 158 -7.60 21.45 -31.98
CA SER A 158 -6.88 21.63 -33.23
C SER A 158 -7.53 20.82 -34.36
N ASP A 159 -7.40 21.34 -35.58
CA ASP A 159 -7.93 20.76 -36.81
C ASP A 159 -7.60 19.26 -36.99
N GLN A 160 -6.41 18.84 -36.54
CA GLN A 160 -5.95 17.44 -36.58
C GLN A 160 -6.56 16.59 -35.46
N ALA A 161 -6.64 17.13 -34.23
CA ALA A 161 -7.32 16.50 -33.11
C ALA A 161 -8.80 16.29 -33.40
N GLN A 162 -9.50 17.31 -33.91
CA GLN A 162 -10.91 17.25 -34.27
C GLN A 162 -11.18 16.16 -35.30
N LYS A 163 -10.33 16.02 -36.33
CA LYS A 163 -10.42 14.97 -37.38
C LYS A 163 -10.15 13.56 -36.86
N ALA A 164 -9.34 13.41 -35.80
CA ALA A 164 -9.01 12.13 -35.16
C ALA A 164 -10.06 11.72 -34.12
N LEU A 165 -10.47 12.63 -33.24
CA LEU A 165 -11.53 12.41 -32.24
C LEU A 165 -12.89 12.17 -32.92
N SER A 166 -13.23 12.93 -33.97
CA SER A 166 -14.42 12.66 -34.80
C SER A 166 -14.42 11.25 -35.38
N TYR A 167 -13.25 10.69 -35.68
CA TYR A 167 -13.13 9.32 -36.22
C TYR A 167 -13.40 8.25 -35.16
N ALA A 168 -12.98 8.44 -33.91
CA ALA A 168 -13.42 7.60 -32.78
C ALA A 168 -14.93 7.77 -32.53
N PHE A 169 -15.41 9.01 -32.46
CA PHE A 169 -16.80 9.36 -32.19
C PHE A 169 -17.79 8.76 -33.21
N ILE A 170 -17.46 8.77 -34.50
CA ILE A 170 -18.28 8.19 -35.56
C ILE A 170 -18.43 6.67 -35.41
N GLN A 171 -17.46 5.96 -34.81
CA GLN A 171 -17.59 4.51 -34.57
C GLN A 171 -18.80 4.20 -33.69
N PHE A 172 -19.04 5.01 -32.65
CA PHE A 172 -20.15 4.85 -31.73
C PHE A 172 -21.43 5.56 -32.21
N ARG A 173 -21.32 6.74 -32.84
CA ARG A 173 -22.49 7.50 -33.31
C ARG A 173 -23.15 6.90 -34.55
N ARG A 174 -22.35 6.35 -35.47
CA ARG A 174 -22.81 5.83 -36.78
C ARG A 174 -21.95 4.63 -37.23
N PRO A 175 -21.97 3.46 -36.54
CA PRO A 175 -21.13 2.30 -36.86
C PRO A 175 -21.14 1.91 -38.35
N LYS A 176 -22.34 1.88 -38.98
CA LYS A 176 -22.51 1.55 -40.42
C LYS A 176 -21.85 2.53 -41.40
N LYS A 177 -21.42 3.72 -40.96
CA LYS A 177 -20.66 4.69 -41.78
C LYS A 177 -19.19 4.80 -41.36
N TRP A 178 -18.77 4.14 -40.28
CA TRP A 178 -17.39 4.12 -39.85
C TRP A 178 -16.55 3.23 -40.78
N LYS A 179 -15.36 3.70 -41.14
CA LYS A 179 -14.35 2.95 -41.92
C LYS A 179 -13.00 3.15 -41.27
N PHE A 180 -12.22 2.08 -41.18
CA PHE A 180 -10.88 2.10 -40.61
C PHE A 180 -9.97 3.14 -41.30
N HIS A 181 -9.16 3.88 -40.54
CA HIS A 181 -8.31 4.95 -41.06
C HIS A 181 -7.00 5.03 -40.28
N LYS A 182 -6.02 4.20 -40.66
CA LYS A 182 -4.72 3.99 -39.98
C LYS A 182 -4.07 5.28 -39.43
N ALA A 183 -3.99 6.35 -40.24
CA ALA A 183 -3.39 7.62 -39.81
C ALA A 183 -4.08 8.26 -38.58
N ARG A 184 -5.42 8.14 -38.45
CA ARG A 184 -6.18 8.72 -37.32
C ARG A 184 -6.06 7.88 -36.07
N GLN A 185 -6.06 6.55 -36.21
CA GLN A 185 -5.76 5.63 -35.12
C GLN A 185 -4.34 5.85 -34.58
N ASN A 186 -3.35 5.93 -35.46
CA ASN A 186 -1.96 6.22 -35.08
C ASN A 186 -1.82 7.59 -34.40
N TRP A 187 -2.56 8.60 -34.85
CA TRP A 187 -2.57 9.92 -34.22
C TRP A 187 -3.15 9.86 -32.79
N LEU A 188 -4.30 9.20 -32.60
CA LEU A 188 -4.93 9.02 -31.29
C LEU A 188 -4.00 8.31 -30.30
N ILE A 189 -3.30 7.26 -30.73
CA ILE A 189 -2.37 6.50 -29.89
C ILE A 189 -1.15 7.34 -29.49
N ARG A 190 -0.57 8.09 -30.44
CA ARG A 190 0.59 8.96 -30.16
C ARG A 190 0.25 10.15 -29.27
N ASN A 191 -0.98 10.64 -29.33
CA ASN A 191 -1.43 11.84 -28.61
C ASN A 191 -2.25 11.53 -27.35
N PHE A 192 -2.45 10.26 -26.99
CA PHE A 192 -3.31 9.86 -25.87
C PHE A 192 -2.88 10.48 -24.52
N TRP A 193 -1.58 10.69 -24.34
CA TRP A 193 -0.97 11.26 -23.14
C TRP A 193 -0.76 12.78 -23.20
N SER A 194 -1.21 13.44 -24.28
CA SER A 194 -1.10 14.89 -24.46
C SER A 194 -2.44 15.55 -24.21
N GLU A 195 -2.64 16.11 -23.02
CA GLU A 195 -3.84 16.87 -22.62
C GLU A 195 -4.13 18.03 -23.59
N LYS A 196 -3.08 18.69 -24.09
CA LYS A 196 -3.15 19.73 -25.12
C LYS A 196 -3.65 19.21 -26.48
N SER A 197 -3.47 17.92 -26.78
CA SER A 197 -3.94 17.28 -28.01
C SER A 197 -5.33 16.64 -27.83
N ILE A 198 -5.61 16.10 -26.65
CA ILE A 198 -6.84 15.38 -26.29
C ILE A 198 -7.26 15.85 -24.88
N PRO A 199 -8.11 16.89 -24.77
CA PRO A 199 -8.61 17.37 -23.49
C PRO A 199 -9.38 16.31 -22.71
N GLU A 200 -9.38 16.41 -21.38
CA GLU A 200 -9.96 15.41 -20.46
C GLU A 200 -11.37 14.95 -20.86
N ALA A 201 -12.24 15.87 -21.28
CA ALA A 201 -13.61 15.60 -21.72
C ALA A 201 -13.72 14.56 -22.86
N HIS A 202 -12.67 14.39 -23.67
CA HIS A 202 -12.61 13.41 -24.76
C HIS A 202 -11.85 12.12 -24.39
N VAL A 203 -11.14 12.08 -23.26
CA VAL A 203 -10.38 10.88 -22.81
C VAL A 203 -11.28 9.64 -22.66
N PRO A 204 -12.52 9.71 -22.09
CA PRO A 204 -13.42 8.55 -22.03
C PRO A 204 -13.82 8.00 -23.41
N LEU A 205 -13.95 8.86 -24.43
CA LEU A 205 -14.23 8.46 -25.81
C LEU A 205 -13.02 7.71 -26.40
N VAL A 206 -11.80 8.21 -26.17
CA VAL A 206 -10.58 7.61 -26.72
C VAL A 206 -10.22 6.32 -25.99
N LEU A 207 -10.42 6.23 -24.68
CA LEU A 207 -10.31 4.97 -23.92
C LEU A 207 -11.23 3.90 -24.52
N LYS A 208 -12.53 4.20 -24.67
CA LYS A 208 -13.50 3.25 -25.25
C LYS A 208 -13.23 2.91 -26.72
N TYR A 209 -12.55 3.79 -27.45
CA TYR A 209 -12.01 3.47 -28.78
C TYR A 209 -10.86 2.47 -28.68
N LEU A 210 -9.85 2.74 -27.84
CA LEU A 210 -8.64 1.93 -27.71
C LEU A 210 -8.89 0.54 -27.12
N THR A 211 -9.86 0.37 -26.21
CA THR A 211 -10.26 -0.97 -25.70
C THR A 211 -10.75 -1.91 -26.80
N ASN A 212 -11.19 -1.37 -27.95
CA ASN A 212 -11.68 -2.14 -29.09
C ASN A 212 -10.64 -2.31 -30.22
N VAL A 213 -9.38 -1.90 -30.00
CA VAL A 213 -8.29 -2.05 -30.96
C VAL A 213 -7.64 -3.43 -30.83
N GLN A 214 -7.35 -4.08 -31.97
CA GLN A 214 -6.84 -5.45 -32.06
C GLN A 214 -5.57 -5.55 -32.94
N GLY A 215 -4.89 -6.69 -32.88
CA GLY A 215 -3.64 -6.98 -33.62
C GLY A 215 -2.45 -6.12 -33.16
N GLY A 216 -1.42 -6.03 -34.02
CA GLY A 216 -0.14 -5.36 -33.71
C GLY A 216 -0.23 -3.88 -33.29
N VAL A 217 -1.37 -3.22 -33.51
CA VAL A 217 -1.61 -1.87 -32.97
C VAL A 217 -1.88 -1.91 -31.46
N ARG A 218 -2.59 -2.92 -30.97
CA ARG A 218 -2.76 -3.19 -29.52
C ARG A 218 -1.43 -3.58 -28.88
N GLU A 219 -0.61 -4.38 -29.56
CA GLU A 219 0.73 -4.76 -29.08
C GLU A 219 1.66 -3.53 -28.98
N ASN A 220 1.65 -2.65 -29.98
CA ASN A 220 2.41 -1.40 -29.93
C ASN A 220 1.88 -0.41 -28.88
N LEU A 221 0.56 -0.36 -28.65
CA LEU A 221 -0.02 0.42 -27.54
C LEU A 221 0.44 -0.13 -26.19
N LEU A 222 0.31 -1.45 -25.96
CA LEU A 222 0.77 -2.10 -24.73
C LEU A 222 2.28 -1.94 -24.53
N ARG A 223 3.08 -2.01 -25.60
CA ARG A 223 4.51 -1.70 -25.57
C ARG A 223 4.76 -0.25 -25.17
N SER A 224 4.08 0.71 -25.80
CA SER A 224 4.21 2.14 -25.45
C SER A 224 3.79 2.43 -24.00
N CYS A 225 2.75 1.77 -23.48
CA CYS A 225 2.39 1.88 -22.06
C CYS A 225 3.49 1.30 -21.16
N ASN A 226 3.97 0.08 -21.46
CA ASN A 226 5.04 -0.56 -20.70
C ASN A 226 6.36 0.22 -20.77
N ASP A 227 6.64 0.91 -21.88
CA ASP A 227 7.86 1.70 -22.04
C ASP A 227 7.74 3.05 -21.30
N ILE A 228 6.57 3.70 -21.34
CA ILE A 228 6.29 4.87 -20.48
C ILE A 228 6.42 4.49 -19.00
N LEU A 229 5.84 3.35 -18.58
CA LEU A 229 5.95 2.84 -17.20
C LEU A 229 7.39 2.53 -16.76
N LYS A 230 8.29 2.20 -17.70
CA LYS A 230 9.74 2.06 -17.42
C LYS A 230 10.45 3.42 -17.38
N THR A 231 10.06 4.35 -18.25
CA THR A 231 10.69 5.68 -18.31
C THR A 231 10.34 6.49 -17.06
N SER A 232 9.11 6.37 -16.54
CA SER A 232 8.71 6.91 -15.23
C SER A 232 9.31 6.16 -14.03
N ALA A 233 10.00 5.04 -14.26
CA ALA A 233 10.73 4.28 -13.24
C ALA A 233 12.26 4.50 -13.31
N THR A 234 12.73 5.46 -14.12
CA THR A 234 14.15 5.80 -14.28
C THR A 234 14.33 7.31 -14.12
N PRO A 235 15.26 7.81 -13.27
CA PRO A 235 15.52 9.24 -13.18
C PRO A 235 16.11 9.79 -14.51
N PRO A 236 15.89 11.08 -14.82
CA PRO A 236 16.33 11.66 -16.10
C PRO A 236 17.85 11.87 -16.13
N ASP A 237 18.54 11.08 -16.95
CA ASP A 237 19.98 11.20 -17.16
C ASP A 237 20.31 12.47 -17.97
N SER A 238 21.25 13.29 -17.49
CA SER A 238 21.42 14.66 -17.95
C SER A 238 22.31 14.79 -19.19
N ASN A 239 21.84 14.33 -20.35
CA ASN A 239 22.41 14.70 -21.66
C ASN A 239 21.42 14.47 -22.83
N ALA A 240 20.56 15.45 -23.08
CA ALA A 240 19.67 15.50 -24.25
C ALA A 240 19.57 16.93 -24.82
N THR A 241 20.72 17.51 -25.19
CA THR A 241 20.80 18.84 -25.80
C THR A 241 19.99 18.89 -27.09
N SER A 242 19.10 19.87 -27.21
CA SER A 242 18.26 20.07 -28.39
C SER A 242 19.07 20.38 -29.63
N GLN A 243 18.87 19.61 -30.71
CA GLN A 243 19.19 20.05 -32.06
C GLN A 243 17.97 19.88 -32.97
N LEU A 244 17.47 21.03 -33.43
CA LEU A 244 16.60 21.14 -34.60
C LEU A 244 17.52 21.14 -35.82
N GLU A 245 17.32 20.23 -36.76
CA GLU A 245 17.91 20.34 -38.09
C GLU A 245 16.84 20.66 -39.12
N VAL A 246 17.15 21.66 -39.95
CA VAL A 246 16.34 22.13 -41.08
C VAL A 246 16.97 21.59 -42.36
N GLU A 247 16.14 21.17 -43.32
CA GLU A 247 16.63 20.65 -44.59
C GLU A 247 17.34 21.73 -45.43
N THR A 248 18.65 21.59 -45.67
CA THR A 248 19.32 22.19 -46.84
C THR A 248 20.53 21.37 -47.33
N GLY A 249 20.42 20.86 -48.56
CA GLY A 249 21.37 21.18 -49.64
C GLY A 249 22.76 20.50 -49.72
N GLN A 250 22.84 19.54 -50.66
CA GLN A 250 23.94 19.36 -51.64
C GLN A 250 25.35 18.86 -51.21
N GLN A 251 25.89 17.94 -52.04
CA GLN A 251 27.24 17.88 -52.68
C GLN A 251 28.50 18.31 -51.88
N SER A 252 29.68 17.66 -51.99
CA SER A 252 30.15 16.44 -52.69
C SER A 252 31.63 16.18 -52.32
N GLU A 253 32.25 15.07 -52.82
CA GLU A 253 33.73 14.87 -52.89
C GLU A 253 34.49 14.66 -51.54
N VAL A 254 35.71 14.08 -51.44
CA VAL A 254 36.43 12.97 -52.14
C VAL A 254 37.61 12.50 -51.24
N GLU A 255 38.24 11.34 -51.52
CA GLU A 255 39.50 10.82 -50.93
C GLU A 255 39.52 10.45 -49.40
N GLY A 256 40.36 9.50 -48.92
CA GLY A 256 41.20 8.52 -49.63
C GLY A 256 42.17 7.71 -48.73
N GLN A 257 42.33 6.40 -49.01
CA GLN A 257 43.51 5.53 -48.79
C GLN A 257 44.05 5.30 -47.34
N ASP A 258 44.00 4.08 -46.77
CA ASP A 258 44.94 2.92 -46.88
C ASP A 258 45.91 2.82 -45.67
N SER A 259 46.50 1.68 -45.24
CA SER A 259 46.55 0.28 -45.73
C SER A 259 46.68 -0.74 -44.56
N ALA A 260 46.85 -2.05 -44.83
CA ALA A 260 46.92 -3.12 -43.81
C ALA A 260 47.91 -4.28 -44.13
N GLY A 261 48.21 -5.12 -43.12
CA GLY A 261 49.00 -6.38 -43.18
C GLY A 261 49.82 -6.59 -41.88
N ASP A 262 49.72 -7.64 -41.05
CA ASP A 262 49.47 -9.10 -41.14
C ASP A 262 50.68 -9.96 -41.60
N ILE A 263 50.91 -11.09 -40.88
CA ILE A 263 51.63 -12.36 -41.21
C ILE A 263 52.04 -13.12 -39.91
N LYS A 264 52.32 -14.44 -40.01
CA LYS A 264 52.28 -15.43 -38.89
C LYS A 264 53.36 -16.55 -38.99
N ARG A 265 53.64 -17.28 -37.87
CA ARG A 265 53.99 -18.75 -37.70
C ARG A 265 55.41 -19.27 -37.28
N LYS A 266 55.46 -19.87 -36.07
CA LYS A 266 55.82 -21.28 -35.66
C LYS A 266 57.23 -21.96 -35.81
N ARG A 267 57.58 -22.75 -34.75
CA ARG A 267 58.52 -23.94 -34.63
C ARG A 267 60.06 -23.66 -34.68
N ALA A 268 61.03 -24.52 -34.28
CA ALA A 268 61.25 -25.66 -33.30
C ALA A 268 62.71 -26.26 -33.54
N THR A 269 63.42 -27.14 -32.79
CA THR A 269 63.30 -27.92 -31.51
C THR A 269 64.65 -28.60 -31.10
N GLU A 270 64.86 -28.90 -29.79
CA GLU A 270 65.57 -30.08 -29.18
C GLU A 270 67.12 -30.28 -29.10
N GLU A 271 67.54 -31.12 -28.11
CA GLU A 271 68.80 -31.89 -27.89
C GLU A 271 70.13 -31.29 -27.33
N LEU A 272 70.60 -31.79 -26.17
CA LEU A 272 71.75 -32.73 -26.00
C LEU A 272 71.97 -33.22 -24.54
N ARG A 273 73.05 -33.99 -24.25
CA ARG A 273 73.20 -34.98 -23.13
C ARG A 273 74.43 -34.67 -22.22
N ARG A 274 74.79 -35.33 -21.09
CA ARG A 274 74.59 -36.70 -20.54
C ARG A 274 74.79 -36.76 -18.97
N ALA A 275 75.20 -37.89 -18.38
CA ALA A 275 75.42 -38.18 -16.92
C ALA A 275 76.54 -39.28 -16.75
N PRO A 276 76.91 -39.89 -15.57
CA PRO A 276 76.35 -39.82 -14.19
C PRO A 276 77.39 -39.86 -13.00
N GLY A 277 76.91 -39.91 -11.73
CA GLY A 277 77.70 -40.23 -10.52
C GLY A 277 76.83 -40.54 -9.28
N LYS A 278 77.29 -41.35 -8.31
CA LYS A 278 76.51 -41.81 -7.12
C LYS A 278 77.14 -41.38 -5.79
N LEU A 279 76.34 -41.01 -4.78
CA LEU A 279 76.65 -41.11 -3.34
C LEU A 279 75.37 -41.09 -2.47
N LYS A 280 75.47 -41.41 -1.17
CA LYS A 280 74.33 -41.70 -0.25
C LYS A 280 73.87 -40.48 0.59
N PRO A 281 72.62 -40.46 1.11
CA PRO A 281 72.06 -39.32 1.85
C PRO A 281 72.29 -39.36 3.38
N PRO A 282 72.50 -38.20 4.04
CA PRO A 282 72.29 -37.96 5.47
C PRO A 282 70.89 -37.33 5.75
N PRO A 283 70.46 -37.13 7.02
CA PRO A 283 69.04 -37.20 7.38
C PRO A 283 68.23 -35.89 7.30
N SER A 284 66.91 -36.06 7.36
CA SER A 284 65.90 -35.00 7.38
C SER A 284 66.00 -34.07 8.60
N ARG A 285 66.07 -32.77 8.33
CA ARG A 285 65.64 -31.70 9.26
C ARG A 285 64.69 -30.78 8.52
N THR A 286 63.39 -30.92 8.79
CA THR A 286 62.39 -29.92 8.40
C THR A 286 62.61 -28.64 9.19
N PRO A 287 62.81 -27.47 8.56
CA PRO A 287 62.75 -26.19 9.26
C PRO A 287 61.32 -25.98 9.74
N GLU A 288 61.13 -25.83 11.05
CA GLU A 288 59.82 -25.54 11.64
C GLU A 288 59.42 -24.11 11.24
N LEU A 289 58.58 -24.00 10.21
CA LEU A 289 58.01 -22.75 9.74
C LEU A 289 57.03 -22.22 10.80
N ARG A 290 57.57 -21.49 11.79
CA ARG A 290 56.77 -20.65 12.67
C ARG A 290 55.85 -19.79 11.80
N PRO A 291 54.51 -19.90 11.92
CA PRO A 291 53.62 -19.11 11.11
C PRO A 291 53.89 -17.63 11.41
N ARG A 292 54.16 -16.84 10.35
CA ARG A 292 54.09 -15.39 10.50
C ARG A 292 52.72 -15.08 11.07
N GLN A 293 52.67 -14.25 12.11
CA GLN A 293 51.40 -13.72 12.60
C GLN A 293 50.81 -12.83 11.51
N GLY A 294 50.01 -13.46 10.65
CA GLY A 294 49.19 -12.78 9.68
C GLY A 294 48.28 -11.84 10.44
N TRP A 295 48.14 -10.63 9.92
CA TRP A 295 47.13 -9.71 10.40
C TRP A 295 45.77 -10.27 9.97
N ILE A 296 45.24 -11.18 10.79
CA ILE A 296 43.84 -11.59 10.73
C ILE A 296 43.06 -10.35 11.11
N CYS A 297 42.75 -9.53 10.09
CA CYS A 297 41.68 -8.57 10.17
C CYS A 297 40.44 -9.38 10.57
N LYS A 298 40.01 -9.23 11.83
CA LYS A 298 38.72 -9.76 12.26
C LYS A 298 37.69 -9.05 11.39
N MET A 299 37.17 -9.73 10.38
CA MET A 299 35.95 -9.29 9.72
C MET A 299 34.93 -9.07 10.84
N SER A 300 34.46 -7.84 10.99
CA SER A 300 33.46 -7.56 12.01
C SER A 300 32.25 -8.43 11.71
N SER A 301 31.71 -9.10 12.71
CA SER A 301 30.42 -9.77 12.54
C SER A 301 29.42 -8.71 12.08
N LYS A 302 28.65 -8.98 11.02
CA LYS A 302 27.54 -8.11 10.62
C LYS A 302 26.54 -7.90 11.76
N PHE A 303 26.45 -8.87 12.66
CA PHE A 303 25.64 -8.79 13.88
C PHE A 303 26.16 -7.76 14.88
N ALA A 304 27.45 -7.42 14.86
CA ALA A 304 28.06 -6.37 15.71
C ALA A 304 28.02 -4.96 15.07
N LEU A 305 27.25 -4.75 13.99
CA LEU A 305 26.99 -3.42 13.45
C LEU A 305 26.09 -2.63 14.42
N ARG A 306 26.42 -1.35 14.66
CA ARG A 306 25.62 -0.46 15.51
C ARG A 306 24.52 0.19 14.70
N ILE A 307 23.28 0.03 15.12
CA ILE A 307 22.09 0.46 14.38
C ILE A 307 21.32 1.49 15.21
N ALA A 308 21.17 2.71 14.70
CA ALA A 308 20.27 3.71 15.28
C ALA A 308 18.91 3.64 14.59
N ILE A 309 17.84 3.42 15.36
CA ILE A 309 16.45 3.47 14.91
C ILE A 309 15.81 4.73 15.46
N ALA A 310 15.33 5.62 14.59
CA ALA A 310 14.66 6.85 15.00
C ALA A 310 13.14 6.64 15.03
N GLY A 311 12.54 6.72 16.22
CA GLY A 311 11.10 6.54 16.48
C GLY A 311 10.74 5.12 16.91
N ALA A 312 10.05 4.98 18.05
CA ALA A 312 9.53 3.73 18.61
C ALA A 312 8.06 3.47 18.20
N GLY A 313 7.69 3.88 16.98
CA GLY A 313 6.40 3.53 16.38
C GLY A 313 6.34 2.06 15.91
N MET A 314 5.24 1.69 15.27
CA MET A 314 5.00 0.32 14.78
C MET A 314 6.16 -0.26 13.95
N GLY A 315 6.67 0.52 12.99
CA GLY A 315 7.83 0.12 12.19
C GLY A 315 9.11 0.03 13.01
N GLY A 316 9.36 0.97 13.92
CA GLY A 316 10.59 1.02 14.72
C GLY A 316 10.70 -0.11 15.74
N LEU A 317 9.63 -0.40 16.48
CA LEU A 317 9.58 -1.54 17.41
C LEU A 317 9.75 -2.87 16.67
N THR A 318 9.05 -3.03 15.54
CA THR A 318 9.17 -4.25 14.72
C THR A 318 10.56 -4.37 14.10
N CYS A 319 11.20 -3.26 13.71
CA CYS A 319 12.54 -3.27 13.14
C CYS A 319 13.58 -3.65 14.20
N ALA A 320 13.50 -3.08 15.41
CA ALA A 320 14.35 -3.45 16.53
C ALA A 320 14.21 -4.94 16.88
N LEU A 321 12.97 -5.42 17.02
CA LEU A 321 12.69 -6.83 17.31
C LEU A 321 13.17 -7.76 16.18
N ALA A 322 12.89 -7.43 14.92
CA ALA A 322 13.31 -8.24 13.78
C ALA A 322 14.82 -8.28 13.61
N LEU A 323 15.54 -7.20 13.93
CA LEU A 323 17.01 -7.18 13.94
C LEU A 323 17.58 -8.01 15.09
N ALA A 324 17.02 -7.91 16.31
CA ALA A 324 17.45 -8.76 17.44
C ALA A 324 17.21 -10.25 17.14
N LYS A 325 15.99 -10.63 16.71
CA LYS A 325 15.67 -12.01 16.29
C LYS A 325 16.45 -12.45 15.03
N ALA A 326 16.94 -11.52 14.21
CA ALA A 326 17.85 -11.83 13.11
C ALA A 326 19.27 -12.17 13.60
N GLY A 327 19.67 -11.62 14.75
CA GLY A 327 20.93 -11.89 15.45
C GLY A 327 21.76 -10.64 15.77
N PHE A 328 21.30 -9.43 15.43
CA PHE A 328 22.07 -8.20 15.64
C PHE A 328 22.16 -7.81 17.12
N GLU A 329 23.34 -7.35 17.54
CA GLU A 329 23.77 -7.25 18.94
C GLU A 329 23.69 -5.81 19.51
N HIS A 330 23.61 -4.78 18.66
CA HIS A 330 23.77 -3.38 19.03
C HIS A 330 22.71 -2.48 18.36
N ILE A 331 21.53 -2.38 18.98
CA ILE A 331 20.36 -1.67 18.43
C ILE A 331 19.92 -0.57 19.42
N ASP A 332 20.09 0.70 19.03
CA ASP A 332 19.65 1.86 19.81
C ASP A 332 18.38 2.47 19.20
N VAL A 333 17.28 2.48 19.95
CA VAL A 333 15.99 3.06 19.54
C VAL A 333 15.77 4.40 20.23
N TYR A 334 15.73 5.49 19.46
CA TYR A 334 15.58 6.86 19.94
C TYR A 334 14.14 7.34 19.76
N GLU A 335 13.43 7.64 20.85
CA GLU A 335 12.05 8.13 20.83
C GLU A 335 11.94 9.50 21.49
N SER A 336 11.26 10.41 20.78
CA SER A 336 10.97 11.79 21.17
C SER A 336 10.05 11.92 22.39
N ALA A 337 9.10 10.99 22.56
CA ALA A 337 8.21 10.94 23.72
C ALA A 337 8.93 10.46 24.99
N SER A 338 8.47 10.90 26.17
CA SER A 338 9.03 10.53 27.49
C SER A 338 8.86 9.05 27.84
N ASP A 339 7.88 8.43 27.23
CA ASP A 339 7.45 7.04 27.34
C ASP A 339 6.69 6.72 26.05
N LEU A 340 6.19 5.49 25.90
CA LEU A 340 5.50 5.08 24.68
C LEU A 340 4.08 5.65 24.53
N GLY A 341 3.49 6.19 25.61
CA GLY A 341 2.29 7.03 25.57
C GLY A 341 1.12 6.44 24.80
N PHE A 342 0.95 5.11 24.81
CA PHE A 342 0.07 4.40 23.89
C PHE A 342 -1.43 4.61 24.18
N VAL A 343 -1.94 5.80 23.88
CA VAL A 343 -3.36 6.03 23.59
C VAL A 343 -3.55 5.81 22.09
N GLY A 344 -4.53 5.01 21.68
CA GLY A 344 -4.71 4.74 20.25
C GLY A 344 -5.99 3.98 19.90
N ALA A 345 -6.65 4.46 18.85
CA ALA A 345 -7.81 3.84 18.25
C ALA A 345 -7.60 2.36 17.86
N GLY A 346 -8.69 1.68 17.51
CA GLY A 346 -8.68 0.36 16.92
C GLY A 346 -7.81 0.25 15.67
N ILE A 347 -7.30 -0.97 15.44
CA ILE A 347 -6.43 -1.29 14.31
C ILE A 347 -6.80 -2.67 13.74
N GLN A 348 -6.69 -2.80 12.42
CA GLN A 348 -6.92 -4.04 11.69
C GLN A 348 -5.64 -4.89 11.70
N LEU A 349 -5.77 -6.15 12.08
CA LEU A 349 -4.70 -7.14 12.21
C LEU A 349 -4.89 -8.19 11.10
N ALA A 350 -4.36 -7.88 9.93
CA ALA A 350 -4.49 -8.72 8.73
C ALA A 350 -3.47 -9.89 8.73
N PRO A 351 -3.72 -11.01 8.00
CA PRO A 351 -2.87 -12.20 8.01
C PRO A 351 -1.39 -11.98 7.65
N ASN A 352 -1.10 -11.01 6.76
CA ASN A 352 0.27 -10.62 6.41
C ASN A 352 1.02 -9.97 7.60
N MET A 353 0.31 -9.20 8.43
CA MET A 353 0.87 -8.66 9.68
C MET A 353 1.03 -9.78 10.72
N ALA A 354 -0.02 -10.58 10.93
CA ALA A 354 -0.05 -11.64 11.94
C ALA A 354 1.10 -12.64 11.77
N ARG A 355 1.36 -13.08 10.54
CA ARG A 355 2.46 -14.00 10.18
C ARG A 355 3.85 -13.49 10.57
N ILE A 356 4.06 -12.17 10.54
CA ILE A 356 5.32 -11.55 10.93
C ILE A 356 5.39 -11.42 12.46
N LEU A 357 4.32 -10.96 13.10
CA LEU A 357 4.23 -10.86 14.56
C LEU A 357 4.43 -12.23 15.25
N ASP A 358 3.96 -13.32 14.64
CA ASP A 358 4.07 -14.68 15.19
C ASP A 358 5.50 -15.23 15.08
N ARG A 359 6.16 -15.01 13.93
CA ARG A 359 7.60 -15.29 13.75
C ARG A 359 8.50 -14.50 14.69
N LEU A 360 8.08 -13.32 15.13
CA LEU A 360 8.77 -12.50 16.13
C LEU A 360 8.39 -12.85 17.58
N GLY A 361 7.41 -13.75 17.79
CA GLY A 361 6.93 -14.18 19.11
C GLY A 361 5.91 -13.24 19.78
N ALA A 362 5.56 -12.12 19.14
CA ALA A 362 4.68 -11.10 19.71
C ALA A 362 3.17 -11.38 19.51
N TRP A 363 2.80 -12.21 18.52
CA TRP A 363 1.40 -12.39 18.10
C TRP A 363 0.46 -12.94 19.18
N LYS A 364 0.93 -13.88 20.03
CA LYS A 364 0.06 -14.62 20.96
C LYS A 364 -0.73 -13.70 21.90
N ASP A 365 -0.07 -12.76 22.57
CA ASP A 365 -0.73 -11.88 23.54
C ASP A 365 -1.67 -10.90 22.83
N ILE A 366 -1.31 -10.44 21.63
CA ILE A 366 -2.12 -9.56 20.77
C ILE A 366 -3.40 -10.29 20.33
N ALA A 367 -3.29 -11.54 19.89
CA ALA A 367 -4.40 -12.35 19.41
C ALA A 367 -5.39 -12.75 20.52
N ASN A 368 -4.93 -12.85 21.78
CA ASN A 368 -5.79 -13.13 22.93
C ASN A 368 -6.70 -11.94 23.31
N GLU A 369 -6.28 -10.70 23.01
CA GLU A 369 -7.08 -9.48 23.24
C GLU A 369 -7.90 -9.07 22.01
N ALA A 370 -7.41 -9.36 20.80
CA ALA A 370 -8.06 -9.02 19.54
C ALA A 370 -9.37 -9.80 19.33
N VAL A 371 -10.29 -9.22 18.57
CA VAL A 371 -11.54 -9.86 18.14
C VAL A 371 -11.37 -10.36 16.70
N GLU A 372 -11.60 -11.65 16.47
CA GLU A 372 -11.65 -12.23 15.12
C GLU A 372 -12.88 -11.70 14.36
N LEU A 373 -12.72 -11.49 13.05
CA LEU A 373 -13.77 -10.97 12.18
C LEU A 373 -14.23 -12.03 11.19
N LYS A 374 -15.50 -12.42 11.31
CA LYS A 374 -16.14 -13.38 10.41
C LYS A 374 -16.76 -12.74 9.17
N ALA A 375 -16.99 -11.41 9.18
CA ALA A 375 -17.61 -10.72 8.06
C ALA A 375 -17.34 -9.20 8.02
N THR A 376 -17.86 -8.54 6.98
CA THR A 376 -18.13 -7.10 6.96
C THR A 376 -19.55 -6.81 6.44
N SER A 377 -20.26 -5.91 7.13
CA SER A 377 -21.61 -5.44 6.81
C SER A 377 -21.54 -3.99 6.32
N ILE A 378 -21.82 -3.77 5.03
CA ILE A 378 -21.81 -2.44 4.39
C ILE A 378 -23.25 -1.94 4.33
N ARG A 379 -23.48 -0.76 4.89
CA ARG A 379 -24.81 -0.21 5.19
C ARG A 379 -24.98 1.21 4.67
N GLN A 380 -26.21 1.58 4.35
CA GLN A 380 -26.58 2.95 4.04
C GLN A 380 -26.65 3.78 5.33
N GLY A 381 -25.93 4.91 5.38
CA GLY A 381 -25.82 5.75 6.57
C GLY A 381 -27.17 6.23 7.10
N ALA A 382 -28.01 6.78 6.23
CA ALA A 382 -29.31 7.35 6.61
C ALA A 382 -30.34 6.35 7.15
N THR A 383 -30.28 5.08 6.74
CA THR A 383 -31.35 4.09 7.00
C THR A 383 -30.92 2.90 7.86
N ASN A 384 -29.62 2.73 8.11
CA ASN A 384 -29.02 1.49 8.63
C ASN A 384 -29.24 0.24 7.75
N GLY A 385 -29.83 0.40 6.55
CA GLY A 385 -30.12 -0.72 5.65
C GLY A 385 -28.84 -1.33 5.09
N GLU A 386 -28.66 -2.64 5.24
CA GLU A 386 -27.47 -3.33 4.75
C GLU A 386 -27.52 -3.50 3.22
N LEU A 387 -26.61 -2.81 2.54
CA LEU A 387 -26.41 -2.81 1.09
C LEU A 387 -25.66 -4.06 0.63
N ALA A 388 -24.61 -4.46 1.36
CA ALA A 388 -23.83 -5.65 1.06
C ALA A 388 -23.28 -6.32 2.33
N HIS A 389 -22.99 -7.61 2.21
CA HIS A 389 -22.36 -8.43 3.23
C HIS A 389 -21.25 -9.23 2.56
N VAL A 390 -20.08 -9.34 3.19
CA VAL A 390 -18.95 -10.15 2.70
C VAL A 390 -18.44 -11.03 3.82
N ASP A 391 -18.36 -12.34 3.54
CA ASP A 391 -17.87 -13.37 4.45
C ASP A 391 -16.33 -13.41 4.47
N PHE A 392 -15.75 -13.52 5.67
CA PHE A 392 -14.31 -13.60 5.94
C PHE A 392 -13.89 -14.94 6.59
N ASN A 393 -14.80 -15.90 6.81
CA ASN A 393 -14.48 -17.19 7.44
C ASN A 393 -13.41 -17.96 6.65
N TYR A 394 -13.37 -17.80 5.33
CA TYR A 394 -12.38 -18.40 4.43
C TYR A 394 -10.93 -17.89 4.66
N ILE A 395 -10.73 -16.72 5.28
CA ILE A 395 -9.41 -16.07 5.39
C ILE A 395 -8.48 -16.92 6.26
N ARG A 396 -8.97 -17.42 7.41
CA ARG A 396 -8.16 -18.24 8.34
C ARG A 396 -7.64 -19.51 7.67
N GLU A 397 -8.49 -20.21 6.91
CA GLU A 397 -8.13 -21.41 6.17
C GLU A 397 -7.16 -21.10 5.01
N THR A 398 -7.37 -19.99 4.30
CA THR A 398 -6.61 -19.65 3.09
C THR A 398 -5.21 -19.10 3.36
N TYR A 399 -5.04 -18.30 4.43
CA TYR A 399 -3.78 -17.57 4.70
C TYR A 399 -3.06 -18.01 5.98
N GLY A 400 -3.63 -18.99 6.71
CA GLY A 400 -3.10 -19.57 7.95
C GLY A 400 -3.38 -18.76 9.22
N TYR A 401 -3.83 -17.50 9.08
CA TYR A 401 -4.10 -16.58 10.18
C TYR A 401 -5.48 -15.94 10.00
N PRO A 402 -6.22 -15.68 11.09
CA PRO A 402 -7.49 -14.95 11.03
C PRO A 402 -7.29 -13.51 10.56
N HIS A 403 -8.37 -12.89 10.07
CA HIS A 403 -8.47 -11.43 10.05
C HIS A 403 -9.04 -10.97 11.39
N MET A 404 -8.36 -10.06 12.09
CA MET A 404 -8.79 -9.60 13.42
C MET A 404 -8.78 -8.08 13.54
N VAL A 405 -9.37 -7.56 14.60
CA VAL A 405 -9.23 -6.17 15.06
C VAL A 405 -8.77 -6.14 16.51
N GLY A 406 -7.79 -5.28 16.79
CA GLY A 406 -7.25 -5.06 18.12
C GLY A 406 -7.21 -3.58 18.47
N HIS A 407 -6.84 -3.29 19.71
CA HIS A 407 -6.56 -1.93 20.17
C HIS A 407 -5.08 -1.61 19.88
N ARG A 408 -4.78 -0.44 19.28
CA ARG A 408 -3.42 -0.11 18.81
C ARG A 408 -2.39 -0.12 19.95
N ALA A 409 -2.80 0.26 21.16
CA ALA A 409 -1.90 0.27 22.31
C ALA A 409 -1.42 -1.13 22.69
N SER A 410 -2.30 -2.13 22.60
CA SER A 410 -2.03 -3.51 23.00
C SER A 410 -1.10 -4.22 22.01
N LEU A 411 -1.29 -3.96 20.72
CA LEU A 411 -0.36 -4.33 19.64
C LEU A 411 1.04 -3.75 19.88
N ALA A 412 1.14 -2.43 20.12
CA ALA A 412 2.42 -1.76 20.27
C ALA A 412 3.11 -2.09 21.61
N GLY A 413 2.33 -2.28 22.69
CA GLY A 413 2.80 -2.72 24.00
C GLY A 413 3.32 -4.16 23.99
N SER A 414 2.67 -5.07 23.26
CA SER A 414 3.15 -6.45 23.09
C SER A 414 4.46 -6.51 22.28
N LEU A 415 4.59 -5.69 21.23
CA LEU A 415 5.85 -5.52 20.51
C LEU A 415 6.95 -4.95 21.42
N PHE A 416 6.67 -3.91 22.20
CA PHE A 416 7.65 -3.33 23.12
C PHE A 416 8.10 -4.31 24.21
N LYS A 417 7.16 -5.05 24.82
CA LYS A 417 7.46 -6.14 25.76
C LYS A 417 8.43 -7.16 25.11
N ALA A 418 8.13 -7.61 23.89
CA ALA A 418 9.01 -8.52 23.16
C ALA A 418 10.39 -7.90 22.84
N CYS A 419 10.50 -6.58 22.64
CA CYS A 419 11.78 -5.89 22.56
C CYS A 419 12.53 -5.83 23.91
N GLN A 420 11.82 -5.70 25.04
CA GLN A 420 12.42 -5.68 26.38
C GLN A 420 12.97 -7.05 26.81
N GLU A 421 12.52 -8.13 26.17
CA GLU A 421 13.05 -9.49 26.35
C GLU A 421 14.39 -9.71 25.58
N GLU A 422 14.77 -8.79 24.67
CA GLU A 422 15.98 -8.88 23.83
C GLU A 422 17.10 -7.94 24.32
N SER A 423 18.18 -8.50 24.88
CA SER A 423 19.29 -7.72 25.45
C SER A 423 20.12 -6.91 24.44
N ALA A 424 19.85 -7.05 23.15
CA ALA A 424 20.48 -6.27 22.08
C ALA A 424 19.84 -4.88 21.85
N ILE A 425 18.66 -4.63 22.42
CA ILE A 425 17.85 -3.42 22.16
C ILE A 425 17.93 -2.46 23.36
N THR A 426 18.42 -1.25 23.13
CA THR A 426 18.43 -0.15 24.10
C THR A 426 17.45 0.94 23.68
N PHE A 427 16.59 1.39 24.60
CA PHE A 427 15.61 2.45 24.34
C PHE A 427 16.02 3.78 24.99
N HIS A 428 16.02 4.84 24.19
CA HIS A 428 16.34 6.22 24.57
C HIS A 428 15.11 7.11 24.41
N PHE A 429 14.26 7.14 25.43
CA PHE A 429 13.10 8.03 25.50
C PHE A 429 13.50 9.50 25.75
N ALA A 430 12.55 10.41 25.57
CA ALA A 430 12.72 11.87 25.61
C ALA A 430 13.84 12.40 24.69
N THR A 431 14.17 11.65 23.64
CA THR A 431 15.32 11.87 22.76
C THR A 431 14.85 12.03 21.32
N ALA A 432 14.69 13.27 20.86
CA ALA A 432 14.24 13.58 19.51
C ALA A 432 15.43 13.68 18.54
N VAL A 433 15.29 13.15 17.32
CA VAL A 433 16.21 13.49 16.22
C VAL A 433 16.09 14.98 15.91
N GLU A 434 17.23 15.65 15.72
CA GLU A 434 17.32 17.04 15.28
C GLU A 434 17.80 17.12 13.82
N ASP A 435 18.88 16.41 13.49
CA ASP A 435 19.61 16.58 12.24
C ASP A 435 20.35 15.31 11.80
N VAL A 436 20.56 15.13 10.49
CA VAL A 436 21.43 14.07 9.92
C VAL A 436 22.72 14.72 9.44
N LEU A 437 23.81 14.50 10.17
CA LEU A 437 25.09 15.19 9.97
C LEU A 437 26.03 14.49 8.99
N SER A 438 25.78 13.20 8.75
CA SER A 438 26.50 12.36 7.80
C SER A 438 25.56 11.25 7.36
N TRP A 439 25.56 10.97 6.06
CA TRP A 439 24.80 9.87 5.47
C TRP A 439 25.64 8.58 5.35
N GLY A 440 26.98 8.70 5.33
CA GLY A 440 27.89 7.59 5.10
C GLY A 440 29.36 8.00 4.98
N PRO A 441 30.33 7.05 5.00
CA PRO A 441 30.19 5.61 5.26
C PRO A 441 29.92 5.27 6.74
N LYS A 442 30.07 6.27 7.63
CA LYS A 442 29.66 6.23 9.04
C LYS A 442 28.60 7.32 9.25
N PRO A 443 27.30 6.99 9.19
CA PRO A 443 26.26 7.99 9.33
C PRO A 443 26.17 8.56 10.74
N LYS A 444 25.66 9.79 10.88
CA LYS A 444 25.60 10.56 12.13
C LYS A 444 24.25 11.24 12.34
N LEU A 445 23.70 11.11 13.54
CA LEU A 445 22.56 11.91 14.01
C LEU A 445 23.02 12.97 15.00
N ARG A 446 22.41 14.16 14.92
CA ARG A 446 22.23 15.04 16.08
C ARG A 446 20.93 14.69 16.77
N LEU A 447 21.00 14.41 18.05
CA LEU A 447 19.88 14.07 18.92
C LEU A 447 19.72 15.15 19.98
N VAL A 448 18.49 15.43 20.41
CA VAL A 448 18.18 16.37 21.50
C VAL A 448 17.46 15.64 22.61
N ARG A 449 18.01 15.73 23.82
CA ARG A 449 17.43 15.18 25.06
C ARG A 449 17.55 16.20 26.17
N ASP A 450 16.49 16.41 26.94
CA ASP A 450 16.45 17.36 28.07
C ASP A 450 16.93 18.80 27.70
N GLY A 451 16.72 19.19 26.43
CA GLY A 451 17.16 20.47 25.88
C GLY A 451 18.66 20.59 25.55
N GLN A 452 19.42 19.49 25.58
CA GLN A 452 20.82 19.42 25.16
C GLN A 452 20.95 18.61 23.87
N SER A 453 21.68 19.15 22.87
CA SER A 453 22.03 18.41 21.66
C SER A 453 23.29 17.58 21.87
N TYR A 454 23.32 16.34 21.37
CA TYR A 454 24.51 15.48 21.30
C TYR A 454 24.55 14.70 19.98
N GLU A 455 25.69 14.10 19.66
CA GLU A 455 25.91 13.40 18.39
C GLU A 455 26.08 11.89 18.59
N VAL A 456 25.54 11.11 17.66
CA VAL A 456 25.64 9.65 17.61
C VAL A 456 26.14 9.23 16.24
N GLU A 457 27.33 8.62 16.18
CA GLU A 457 27.90 7.99 14.98
C GLU A 457 27.69 6.47 15.05
N VAL A 458 27.08 5.90 14.01
CA VAL A 458 26.68 4.49 13.92
C VAL A 458 27.12 3.87 12.59
N ASP A 459 26.73 2.62 12.35
CA ASP A 459 26.96 1.91 11.09
C ASP A 459 25.73 2.00 10.17
N ILE A 460 24.52 2.04 10.73
CA ILE A 460 23.24 2.19 10.02
C ILE A 460 22.34 3.18 10.76
N ILE A 461 21.63 4.05 10.03
CA ILE A 461 20.44 4.77 10.54
C ILE A 461 19.18 4.23 9.86
N ILE A 462 18.12 3.99 10.64
CA ILE A 462 16.80 3.58 10.17
C ILE A 462 15.76 4.61 10.64
N GLY A 463 15.21 5.39 9.71
CA GLY A 463 14.18 6.38 9.95
C GLY A 463 12.79 5.74 10.05
N CYS A 464 12.32 5.55 11.28
CA CYS A 464 10.97 5.11 11.62
C CYS A 464 10.12 6.27 12.18
N ASP A 465 10.56 7.53 11.98
CA ASP A 465 10.02 8.78 12.55
C ASP A 465 8.73 9.29 11.87
N GLY A 466 8.09 8.41 11.10
CA GLY A 466 6.70 8.47 10.68
C GLY A 466 6.34 9.56 9.67
N VAL A 467 5.05 9.93 9.61
CA VAL A 467 4.53 10.90 8.63
C VAL A 467 5.20 12.28 8.71
N LYS A 468 5.79 12.65 9.85
CA LYS A 468 6.54 13.91 10.04
C LYS A 468 8.06 13.74 9.91
N SER A 469 8.54 12.63 9.31
CA SER A 469 9.96 12.25 9.29
C SER A 469 10.90 13.40 8.94
N LYS A 470 11.79 13.73 9.88
CA LYS A 470 12.89 14.69 9.69
C LYS A 470 13.96 14.08 8.80
N ILE A 471 14.24 12.79 8.99
CA ILE A 471 15.25 12.05 8.22
C ILE A 471 14.84 12.01 6.75
N ARG A 472 13.57 11.72 6.42
CA ARG A 472 13.06 11.86 5.04
C ARG A 472 13.28 13.27 4.51
N LYS A 473 12.84 14.30 5.25
CA LYS A 473 12.93 15.69 4.77
C LYS A 473 14.38 16.09 4.45
N GLN A 474 15.33 15.73 5.31
CA GLN A 474 16.76 16.02 5.11
C GLN A 474 17.37 15.15 4.00
N MET A 475 16.94 13.90 3.84
CA MET A 475 17.40 13.00 2.76
C MET A 475 17.02 13.57 1.39
N MET A 476 15.76 13.98 1.23
CA MET A 476 15.24 14.52 -0.04
C MET A 476 15.91 15.85 -0.36
N LEU A 477 16.02 16.77 0.61
CA LEU A 477 16.77 18.02 0.44
C LEU A 477 18.25 17.81 0.08
N THR A 478 18.90 16.77 0.61
CA THR A 478 20.29 16.41 0.27
C THR A 478 20.41 15.92 -1.17
N LEU A 479 19.39 15.22 -1.67
CA LEU A 479 19.31 14.70 -3.04
C LEU A 479 18.85 15.74 -4.08
N GLY A 480 18.51 16.97 -3.66
CA GLY A 480 17.91 17.99 -4.52
C GLY A 480 16.41 17.78 -4.81
N GLU A 481 15.78 16.86 -4.07
CA GLU A 481 14.40 16.41 -4.26
C GLU A 481 13.44 17.03 -3.26
N THR A 482 12.14 17.01 -3.60
CA THR A 482 11.06 17.43 -2.69
C THR A 482 10.25 16.23 -2.22
N ALA A 483 9.73 16.31 -0.99
CA ALA A 483 8.82 15.31 -0.42
C ALA A 483 7.72 16.03 0.35
N ASP A 484 7.02 16.90 -0.36
CA ASP A 484 5.93 17.69 0.18
C ASP A 484 4.76 16.82 0.64
N VAL A 485 3.98 17.38 1.56
CA VAL A 485 2.80 16.74 2.13
C VAL A 485 1.60 17.15 1.28
N GLU A 486 0.94 16.19 0.64
CA GLU A 486 -0.32 16.44 -0.04
C GLU A 486 -1.47 16.27 0.96
N ASP A 487 -2.29 17.32 1.13
CA ASP A 487 -3.52 17.19 1.91
C ASP A 487 -4.55 16.42 1.07
N SER A 488 -5.16 15.38 1.65
CA SER A 488 -6.11 14.55 0.90
C SER A 488 -7.50 15.20 0.78
N GLY A 489 -7.71 16.34 1.45
CA GLY A 489 -9.01 16.99 1.58
C GLY A 489 -9.99 16.15 2.43
N GLN A 490 -9.47 15.29 3.31
CA GLN A 490 -10.26 14.43 4.19
C GLN A 490 -9.80 14.54 5.64
N ALA A 491 -10.77 14.67 6.54
CA ALA A 491 -10.58 14.55 7.98
C ALA A 491 -11.24 13.27 8.49
N ALA A 492 -10.87 12.85 9.70
CA ALA A 492 -11.38 11.66 10.37
C ALA A 492 -11.51 11.90 11.88
N TYR A 493 -12.71 11.73 12.42
CA TYR A 493 -12.90 11.60 13.86
C TYR A 493 -12.49 10.19 14.30
N ARG A 494 -11.79 10.08 15.43
CA ARG A 494 -11.48 8.82 16.10
C ARG A 494 -12.13 8.79 17.47
N ILE A 495 -12.94 7.77 17.70
CA ILE A 495 -13.84 7.64 18.85
C ILE A 495 -13.68 6.21 19.41
N MET A 496 -13.68 6.10 20.73
CA MET A 496 -13.68 4.82 21.44
C MET A 496 -14.72 4.92 22.55
N LEU A 497 -15.76 4.10 22.48
CA LEU A 497 -16.81 4.01 23.50
C LEU A 497 -16.60 2.73 24.29
N ARG A 498 -16.55 2.80 25.61
CA ARG A 498 -16.41 1.62 26.48
C ARG A 498 -17.76 0.92 26.65
N ARG A 499 -17.73 -0.35 27.06
CA ARG A 499 -18.93 -1.17 27.30
C ARG A 499 -19.94 -0.48 28.20
N GLU A 500 -19.48 0.11 29.31
CA GLU A 500 -20.33 0.73 30.32
C GLU A 500 -21.04 1.99 29.77
N GLU A 501 -20.47 2.62 28.74
CA GLU A 501 -21.08 3.77 28.04
C GLU A 501 -22.17 3.33 27.05
N LEU A 502 -22.24 2.03 26.70
CA LEU A 502 -23.21 1.44 25.77
C LEU A 502 -24.30 0.61 26.47
N GLU A 503 -24.06 0.12 27.69
CA GLU A 503 -24.96 -0.77 28.45
C GLU A 503 -26.40 -0.24 28.63
N HIS A 504 -26.59 1.08 28.65
CA HIS A 504 -27.90 1.71 28.80
C HIS A 504 -28.77 1.67 27.53
N ASP A 505 -28.21 1.27 26.38
CA ASP A 505 -28.89 1.17 25.10
C ASP A 505 -28.65 -0.21 24.46
N PRO A 506 -29.61 -1.15 24.57
CA PRO A 506 -29.46 -2.51 24.05
C PRO A 506 -29.19 -2.60 22.54
N GLU A 507 -29.63 -1.62 21.74
CA GLU A 507 -29.37 -1.60 20.30
C GLU A 507 -27.88 -1.28 20.02
N LEU A 508 -27.27 -0.43 20.86
CA LEU A 508 -25.84 -0.08 20.75
C LEU A 508 -24.93 -1.10 21.42
N LEU A 509 -25.35 -1.70 22.55
CA LEU A 509 -24.63 -2.81 23.18
C LEU A 509 -24.51 -4.00 22.22
N GLY A 510 -25.57 -4.30 21.45
CA GLY A 510 -25.56 -5.32 20.40
C GLY A 510 -24.52 -5.08 19.28
N LEU A 511 -24.06 -3.84 19.06
CA LEU A 511 -22.98 -3.54 18.11
C LEU A 511 -21.59 -3.89 18.65
N LEU A 512 -21.40 -3.80 19.97
CA LEU A 512 -20.19 -4.22 20.67
C LEU A 512 -20.14 -5.75 20.83
N GLU A 513 -21.27 -6.34 21.19
CA GLU A 513 -21.40 -7.79 21.40
C GLU A 513 -21.37 -8.57 20.09
N ASN A 514 -21.98 -8.02 19.03
CA ASN A 514 -21.72 -8.35 17.63
C ASN A 514 -21.75 -9.85 17.33
N GLU A 515 -22.95 -10.44 17.39
CA GLU A 515 -23.18 -11.89 17.16
C GLU A 515 -22.62 -12.39 15.82
N ASN A 516 -22.54 -11.52 14.81
CA ASN A 516 -22.02 -11.82 13.48
C ASN A 516 -20.51 -11.56 13.33
N GLU A 517 -19.83 -11.05 14.36
CA GLU A 517 -18.40 -10.70 14.37
C GLU A 517 -17.98 -9.89 13.14
N ALA A 518 -18.79 -8.89 12.80
CA ALA A 518 -18.67 -8.13 11.57
C ALA A 518 -18.10 -6.72 11.80
N VAL A 519 -17.20 -6.28 10.92
CA VAL A 519 -16.95 -4.84 10.76
C VAL A 519 -18.21 -4.21 10.16
N ILE A 520 -18.66 -3.07 10.69
CA ILE A 520 -19.80 -2.34 10.13
C ILE A 520 -19.30 -1.06 9.47
N ARG A 521 -19.73 -0.82 8.22
CA ARG A 521 -19.43 0.39 7.45
C ARG A 521 -20.71 1.10 7.05
N TRP A 522 -20.95 2.31 7.56
CA TRP A 522 -22.08 3.15 7.14
C TRP A 522 -21.62 4.17 6.11
N ILE A 523 -22.20 4.13 4.91
CA ILE A 523 -21.84 4.97 3.76
C ILE A 523 -22.89 6.06 3.55
N GLY A 524 -22.48 7.32 3.54
CA GLY A 524 -23.28 8.51 3.21
C GLY A 524 -22.80 9.19 1.94
N GLU A 525 -23.19 10.46 1.71
CA GLU A 525 -22.58 11.25 0.63
C GLU A 525 -21.21 11.79 1.05
N LYS A 526 -20.15 11.45 0.28
CA LYS A 526 -18.75 11.85 0.50
C LYS A 526 -18.16 11.52 1.90
N ARG A 527 -18.91 10.76 2.70
CA ARG A 527 -18.67 10.51 4.13
C ARG A 527 -18.91 9.04 4.43
N HIS A 528 -18.11 8.47 5.33
CA HIS A 528 -18.43 7.16 5.90
C HIS A 528 -18.00 7.04 7.36
N ILE A 529 -18.50 5.99 8.00
CA ILE A 529 -18.10 5.53 9.34
C ILE A 529 -17.74 4.05 9.23
N ILE A 530 -16.61 3.64 9.82
CA ILE A 530 -16.23 2.24 10.04
C ILE A 530 -16.16 2.00 11.56
N ALA A 531 -16.85 0.96 12.04
CA ALA A 531 -16.83 0.60 13.46
C ALA A 531 -16.75 -0.91 13.69
N TYR A 532 -16.14 -1.27 14.83
CA TYR A 532 -15.89 -2.65 15.23
C TYR A 532 -15.48 -2.75 16.72
N PRO A 533 -15.79 -3.86 17.40
CA PRO A 533 -15.31 -4.10 18.76
C PRO A 533 -13.80 -4.36 18.79
N VAL A 534 -13.13 -3.92 19.86
CA VAL A 534 -11.73 -4.21 20.19
C VAL A 534 -11.62 -4.56 21.68
N SER A 535 -10.42 -4.95 22.12
CA SER A 535 -10.10 -5.33 23.50
C SER A 535 -11.13 -6.30 24.11
N ASN A 536 -11.26 -7.47 23.51
CA ASN A 536 -12.22 -8.52 23.89
C ASN A 536 -13.67 -8.01 24.09
N ARG A 537 -14.17 -7.21 23.14
CA ARG A 537 -15.53 -6.62 23.17
C ARG A 537 -15.81 -5.79 24.44
N THR A 538 -14.81 -5.05 24.92
CA THR A 538 -14.94 -4.03 25.98
C THR A 538 -14.91 -2.59 25.46
N ILE A 539 -14.39 -2.36 24.26
CA ILE A 539 -14.35 -1.05 23.60
C ILE A 539 -14.93 -1.18 22.19
N TYR A 540 -15.84 -0.29 21.81
CA TYR A 540 -16.30 -0.12 20.44
C TYR A 540 -15.49 0.99 19.78
N ASN A 541 -14.63 0.64 18.84
CA ASN A 541 -13.91 1.63 18.04
C ASN A 541 -14.81 2.13 16.92
N ILE A 542 -14.91 3.46 16.80
CA ILE A 542 -15.54 4.13 15.67
C ILE A 542 -14.49 5.05 15.03
N SER A 543 -14.27 4.90 13.73
CA SER A 543 -13.44 5.81 12.94
C SER A 543 -14.26 6.33 11.77
N THR A 544 -14.20 7.63 11.51
CA THR A 544 -14.94 8.26 10.43
C THR A 544 -14.01 8.66 9.28
N ALA A 545 -14.59 9.02 8.15
CA ALA A 545 -13.94 9.91 7.20
C ALA A 545 -14.97 10.85 6.57
N GLN A 546 -14.59 12.12 6.49
CA GLN A 546 -15.38 13.23 5.96
C GLN A 546 -14.51 14.14 5.07
N PRO A 547 -15.08 14.98 4.20
CA PRO A 547 -14.35 16.10 3.60
C PRO A 547 -13.79 17.01 4.69
N ASP A 548 -12.56 17.50 4.53
CA ASP A 548 -11.97 18.45 5.47
C ASP A 548 -12.47 19.87 5.22
N THR A 549 -13.33 20.37 6.11
CA THR A 549 -13.90 21.72 6.06
C THR A 549 -13.38 22.67 7.14
N HIS A 550 -12.78 22.14 8.22
CA HIS A 550 -12.41 22.94 9.39
C HIS A 550 -10.93 23.30 9.42
N PHE A 551 -10.06 22.52 8.78
CA PHE A 551 -8.62 22.72 8.85
C PHE A 551 -8.03 23.54 7.70
N ALA A 552 -8.83 23.96 6.71
CA ALA A 552 -8.36 24.73 5.54
C ALA A 552 -7.62 26.03 5.93
N GLU A 553 -7.96 26.62 7.07
CA GLU A 553 -7.34 27.86 7.59
C GLU A 553 -6.27 27.61 8.68
N ALA A 554 -6.14 26.37 9.18
CA ALA A 554 -5.29 26.07 10.32
C ALA A 554 -3.84 25.71 9.91
N PRO A 555 -2.79 26.20 10.61
CA PRO A 555 -1.40 25.97 10.23
C PRO A 555 -1.03 24.48 10.21
N SER A 556 -0.26 24.08 9.20
CA SER A 556 -0.03 22.68 8.78
C SER A 556 0.66 21.76 9.79
N VAL A 557 1.18 22.32 10.90
CA VAL A 557 2.01 21.65 11.92
C VAL A 557 1.22 20.62 12.74
N THR A 558 -0.05 20.89 13.03
CA THR A 558 -0.92 20.04 13.85
C THR A 558 -1.76 19.13 12.95
N TYR A 559 -1.64 17.81 13.15
CA TYR A 559 -2.35 16.78 12.39
C TYR A 559 -3.55 16.19 13.16
N THR A 560 -3.60 16.46 14.47
CA THR A 560 -4.66 16.04 15.39
C THR A 560 -5.07 17.24 16.23
N THR A 561 -6.36 17.49 16.37
CA THR A 561 -6.92 18.55 17.22
C THR A 561 -8.10 18.01 18.03
N LYS A 562 -8.49 18.77 19.06
CA LYS A 562 -9.84 18.65 19.63
C LYS A 562 -10.83 19.22 18.62
N GLY A 563 -11.65 18.37 18.02
CA GLY A 563 -12.78 18.78 17.21
C GLY A 563 -13.98 19.15 18.08
N SER A 564 -15.03 19.70 17.48
CA SER A 564 -16.29 19.99 18.17
C SER A 564 -17.27 18.82 18.06
N LYS A 565 -17.89 18.44 19.18
CA LYS A 565 -19.00 17.47 19.19
C LYS A 565 -20.18 17.94 18.36
N LYS A 566 -20.45 19.26 18.36
CA LYS A 566 -21.50 19.86 17.54
C LYS A 566 -21.20 19.72 16.05
N GLU A 567 -19.97 20.03 15.62
CA GLU A 567 -19.57 19.87 14.21
C GLU A 567 -19.59 18.40 13.79
N MET A 568 -19.12 17.49 14.64
CA MET A 568 -19.17 16.04 14.39
C MET A 568 -20.61 15.54 14.19
N LEU A 569 -21.57 16.00 15.01
CA LEU A 569 -22.98 15.67 14.83
C LEU A 569 -23.58 16.31 13.57
N GLU A 570 -23.25 17.57 13.26
CA GLU A 570 -23.70 18.26 12.04
C GLU A 570 -23.15 17.60 10.76
N VAL A 571 -21.88 17.16 10.77
CA VAL A 571 -21.23 16.44 9.67
C VAL A 571 -21.89 15.08 9.39
N TYR A 572 -22.61 14.50 10.37
CA TYR A 572 -23.31 13.22 10.23
C TYR A 572 -24.82 13.31 10.45
N HIS A 573 -25.44 14.51 10.40
CA HIS A 573 -26.87 14.70 10.76
C HIS A 573 -27.84 13.88 9.89
N ASP A 574 -27.45 13.52 8.67
CA ASP A 574 -28.23 12.71 7.73
C ASP A 574 -28.13 11.20 7.99
N PHE A 575 -27.27 10.76 8.92
CA PHE A 575 -27.13 9.36 9.30
C PHE A 575 -28.19 8.93 10.32
N CYS A 576 -28.49 7.63 10.35
CA CYS A 576 -29.61 7.06 11.10
C CYS A 576 -29.53 7.32 12.62
N PRO A 577 -30.66 7.23 13.36
CA PRO A 577 -30.71 7.54 14.80
C PRO A 577 -29.69 6.75 15.66
N MET A 578 -29.32 5.53 15.26
CA MET A 578 -28.26 4.75 15.90
C MET A 578 -26.91 5.48 15.90
N ILE A 579 -26.52 6.08 14.77
CA ILE A 579 -25.29 6.86 14.64
C ILE A 579 -25.37 8.15 15.46
N GLN A 580 -26.52 8.84 15.45
CA GLN A 580 -26.70 10.04 16.28
C GLN A 580 -26.49 9.73 17.77
N ARG A 581 -27.02 8.60 18.26
CA ARG A 581 -26.84 8.17 19.66
C ARG A 581 -25.37 7.84 19.96
N LEU A 582 -24.71 7.02 19.13
CA LEU A 582 -23.27 6.72 19.28
C LEU A 582 -22.39 7.98 19.33
N LEU A 583 -22.57 8.90 18.37
CA LEU A 583 -21.79 10.15 18.32
C LEU A 583 -22.12 11.10 19.49
N SER A 584 -23.33 11.02 20.05
CA SER A 584 -23.74 11.79 21.23
C SER A 584 -23.12 11.31 22.54
N LEU A 585 -22.60 10.07 22.61
CA LEU A 585 -21.93 9.54 23.81
C LEU A 585 -20.51 10.08 24.01
N VAL A 586 -19.88 10.64 22.97
CA VAL A 586 -18.53 11.22 23.09
C VAL A 586 -18.57 12.44 24.02
N PRO A 587 -17.70 12.55 25.04
CA PRO A 587 -17.67 13.71 25.92
C PRO A 587 -17.29 15.01 25.20
N ASP A 588 -17.86 16.12 25.65
CA ASP A 588 -17.59 17.43 25.09
C ASP A 588 -16.13 17.86 25.31
N GLY A 589 -15.43 18.16 24.21
CA GLY A 589 -14.01 18.45 24.21
C GLY A 589 -13.08 17.23 24.14
N GLU A 590 -13.60 15.99 24.03
CA GLU A 590 -12.79 14.77 23.83
C GLU A 590 -12.78 14.25 22.38
N VAL A 591 -13.60 14.82 21.50
CA VAL A 591 -13.60 14.53 20.06
C VAL A 591 -12.22 14.75 19.46
N CYS A 592 -11.58 13.67 19.01
CA CYS A 592 -10.26 13.71 18.37
C CYS A 592 -10.41 13.72 16.85
N GLU A 593 -10.19 14.86 16.21
CA GLU A 593 -10.19 14.98 14.75
C GLU A 593 -8.76 14.91 14.19
N TRP A 594 -8.59 14.16 13.11
CA TRP A 594 -7.32 13.88 12.45
C TRP A 594 -7.38 14.31 10.98
N ARG A 595 -6.43 15.12 10.52
CA ARG A 595 -6.24 15.32 9.07
C ARG A 595 -5.66 14.06 8.45
N LEU A 596 -6.30 13.57 7.38
CA LEU A 596 -5.74 12.52 6.54
C LEU A 596 -4.88 13.20 5.46
N ARG A 597 -3.58 12.86 5.43
CA ARG A 597 -2.64 13.37 4.43
C ARG A 597 -1.90 12.22 3.78
N VAL A 598 -1.47 12.44 2.55
CA VAL A 598 -0.63 11.54 1.77
C VAL A 598 0.69 12.24 1.43
N HIS A 599 1.63 11.50 0.88
CA HIS A 599 2.84 12.05 0.30
C HIS A 599 2.97 11.53 -1.13
N ALA A 600 3.54 12.37 -2.01
CA ALA A 600 3.98 11.92 -3.33
C ALA A 600 4.95 10.71 -3.17
N PRO A 601 4.90 9.71 -4.06
CA PRO A 601 5.77 8.54 -3.97
C PRO A 601 7.25 8.91 -4.04
N LEU A 602 8.03 8.59 -3.00
CA LEU A 602 9.42 9.06 -2.89
C LEU A 602 10.34 8.50 -4.00
N PRO A 603 11.29 9.30 -4.53
CA PRO A 603 12.26 8.84 -5.52
C PRO A 603 13.20 7.77 -4.96
N THR A 604 13.51 7.79 -3.66
CA THR A 604 14.23 6.72 -2.94
C THR A 604 13.88 6.71 -1.45
N TRP A 605 14.11 5.58 -0.79
CA TRP A 605 14.05 5.37 0.66
C TRP A 605 15.45 5.20 1.28
N VAL A 606 16.51 5.36 0.49
CA VAL A 606 17.89 5.03 0.87
C VAL A 606 18.83 6.14 0.43
N HIS A 607 19.66 6.63 1.34
CA HIS A 607 20.82 7.43 0.98
C HIS A 607 22.02 7.00 1.82
N GLN A 608 23.06 6.50 1.13
CA GLN A 608 24.25 5.91 1.75
C GLN A 608 23.86 4.82 2.78
N GLN A 609 24.22 4.92 4.06
CA GLN A 609 23.89 3.93 5.10
C GLN A 609 22.68 4.37 5.97
N VAL A 610 21.84 5.26 5.42
CA VAL A 610 20.56 5.66 6.01
C VAL A 610 19.41 5.13 5.16
N THR A 611 18.40 4.54 5.81
CA THR A 611 17.15 4.15 5.14
C THR A 611 15.90 4.56 5.93
N LEU A 612 14.73 4.48 5.31
CA LEU A 612 13.42 4.82 5.89
C LEU A 612 12.52 3.56 6.00
N VAL A 613 11.56 3.57 6.92
CA VAL A 613 10.60 2.47 7.18
C VAL A 613 9.20 3.01 7.50
N GLY A 614 8.14 2.37 6.99
CA GLY A 614 6.74 2.65 7.34
C GLY A 614 6.24 4.02 6.85
N ASP A 615 5.52 4.76 7.71
CA ASP A 615 5.01 6.11 7.41
C ASP A 615 6.14 7.15 7.13
N ALA A 616 7.40 6.81 7.36
CA ALA A 616 8.53 7.60 6.86
C ALA A 616 8.72 7.45 5.34
N CYS A 617 8.35 6.30 4.76
CA CYS A 617 8.38 5.98 3.33
C CYS A 617 7.06 6.24 2.58
N HIS A 618 5.95 5.70 3.11
CA HIS A 618 4.68 5.52 2.37
C HIS A 618 3.43 5.80 3.23
N PRO A 619 3.35 6.98 3.89
CA PRO A 619 2.20 7.32 4.73
C PRO A 619 0.90 7.28 3.91
N THR A 620 -0.06 6.50 4.40
CA THR A 620 -1.20 6.01 3.61
C THR A 620 -2.56 6.38 4.22
N LEU A 621 -3.58 6.47 3.39
CA LEU A 621 -4.95 6.65 3.86
C LEU A 621 -5.47 5.38 4.58
N PRO A 622 -6.32 5.52 5.61
CA PRO A 622 -6.77 4.39 6.43
C PRO A 622 -7.69 3.41 5.69
N HIS A 623 -8.12 3.71 4.46
CA HIS A 623 -9.21 3.02 3.77
C HIS A 623 -8.94 1.54 3.45
N MET A 624 -7.68 1.18 3.15
CA MET A 624 -7.25 -0.23 3.04
C MET A 624 -6.77 -0.85 4.37
N ALA A 625 -6.64 -0.02 5.42
CA ALA A 625 -6.15 -0.39 6.75
C ALA A 625 -4.79 -1.12 6.79
N GLN A 626 -3.91 -0.86 5.81
CA GLN A 626 -2.62 -1.57 5.65
C GLN A 626 -1.37 -0.82 6.14
N GLY A 627 -1.44 0.46 6.51
CA GLY A 627 -0.22 1.25 6.83
C GLY A 627 0.70 0.61 7.88
N ALA A 628 0.16 0.20 9.02
CA ALA A 628 0.93 -0.51 10.04
C ALA A 628 1.41 -1.90 9.59
N ALA A 629 0.64 -2.60 8.74
CA ALA A 629 1.05 -3.88 8.18
C ALA A 629 2.21 -3.72 7.17
N GLN A 630 2.21 -2.65 6.37
CA GLN A 630 3.33 -2.31 5.47
C GLN A 630 4.57 -1.90 6.28
N ALA A 631 4.44 -1.12 7.34
CA ALA A 631 5.56 -0.81 8.24
C ALA A 631 6.16 -2.04 8.93
N ILE A 632 5.33 -3.06 9.19
CA ILE A 632 5.75 -4.37 9.71
C ILE A 632 6.41 -5.24 8.62
N GLU A 633 5.86 -5.26 7.40
CA GLU A 633 6.48 -5.92 6.24
C GLU A 633 7.84 -5.31 5.88
N ASP A 634 7.99 -3.99 5.97
CA ASP A 634 9.25 -3.28 5.75
C ASP A 634 10.32 -3.72 6.75
N ALA A 635 10.01 -3.61 8.05
CA ALA A 635 10.90 -3.94 9.14
C ALA A 635 11.43 -5.38 9.05
N ALA A 636 10.54 -6.33 8.75
CA ALA A 636 10.91 -7.74 8.60
C ALA A 636 11.73 -8.00 7.32
N ALA A 637 11.41 -7.35 6.19
CA ALA A 637 12.20 -7.46 4.96
C ALA A 637 13.61 -6.84 5.12
N LEU A 638 13.71 -5.67 5.75
CA LEU A 638 14.97 -4.98 6.03
C LEU A 638 15.90 -5.83 6.91
N ALA A 639 15.38 -6.36 8.03
CA ALA A 639 16.13 -7.27 8.88
C ALA A 639 16.54 -8.57 8.15
N THR A 640 15.70 -9.07 7.24
CA THR A 640 16.01 -10.27 6.43
C THR A 640 17.17 -10.01 5.46
N VAL A 641 17.15 -8.91 4.69
CA VAL A 641 18.26 -8.63 3.75
C VAL A 641 19.57 -8.29 4.48
N LEU A 642 19.50 -7.55 5.59
CA LEU A 642 20.68 -7.28 6.43
C LEU A 642 21.25 -8.57 7.05
N LYS A 643 20.40 -9.55 7.43
CA LYS A 643 20.85 -10.88 7.87
C LYS A 643 21.56 -11.66 6.76
N LEU A 644 21.19 -11.45 5.49
CA LEU A 644 21.78 -12.14 4.33
C LEU A 644 23.03 -11.47 3.76
N MET A 645 23.27 -10.21 4.11
CA MET A 645 24.44 -9.42 3.72
C MET A 645 25.77 -10.19 3.84
N PRO A 646 26.63 -10.25 2.79
CA PRO A 646 27.80 -11.13 2.78
C PRO A 646 28.95 -10.63 3.68
N ASP A 647 29.13 -9.31 3.77
CA ASP A 647 30.19 -8.63 4.52
C ASP A 647 29.67 -7.29 5.09
N THR A 648 30.55 -6.50 5.72
CA THR A 648 30.20 -5.22 6.35
C THR A 648 30.83 -4.00 5.66
N LEU A 649 31.15 -4.09 4.37
CA LEU A 649 31.68 -2.94 3.62
C LEU A 649 30.56 -1.90 3.38
N PRO A 650 30.88 -0.58 3.37
CA PRO A 650 29.87 0.47 3.20
C PRO A 650 29.03 0.31 1.93
N ASP A 651 29.65 -0.14 0.84
CA ASP A 651 29.01 -0.30 -0.47
C ASP A 651 28.09 -1.54 -0.49
N THR A 652 28.57 -2.67 0.04
CA THR A 652 27.76 -3.88 0.31
C THR A 652 26.52 -3.54 1.15
N LEU A 653 26.69 -2.68 2.16
CA LEU A 653 25.63 -2.24 3.06
C LEU A 653 24.63 -1.31 2.37
N ASN A 654 25.08 -0.25 1.67
CA ASN A 654 24.18 0.61 0.88
C ASN A 654 23.39 -0.21 -0.17
N LYS A 655 24.08 -1.10 -0.89
CA LYS A 655 23.49 -2.01 -1.86
C LYS A 655 22.45 -2.93 -1.22
N THR A 656 22.68 -3.41 0.00
CA THR A 656 21.71 -4.20 0.78
C THR A 656 20.47 -3.38 1.17
N LEU A 657 20.64 -2.11 1.55
CA LEU A 657 19.51 -1.20 1.79
C LEU A 657 18.73 -0.92 0.49
N ARG A 658 19.41 -0.75 -0.65
CA ARG A 658 18.77 -0.61 -1.99
C ARG A 658 18.02 -1.88 -2.43
N ILE A 659 18.48 -3.07 -2.02
CA ILE A 659 17.72 -4.32 -2.20
C ILE A 659 16.42 -4.28 -1.38
N TYR A 660 16.47 -3.88 -0.09
CA TYR A 660 15.27 -3.67 0.72
C TYR A 660 14.27 -2.72 0.05
N GLU A 661 14.72 -1.55 -0.45
CA GLU A 661 13.85 -0.64 -1.21
C GLU A 661 13.21 -1.36 -2.41
N SER A 662 14.00 -2.03 -3.24
CA SER A 662 13.51 -2.69 -4.46
C SER A 662 12.48 -3.80 -4.21
N LEU A 663 12.52 -4.44 -3.03
CA LEU A 663 11.58 -5.50 -2.62
C LEU A 663 10.26 -4.94 -2.07
N ARG A 664 10.23 -3.67 -1.66
CA ARG A 664 9.16 -3.10 -0.83
C ARG A 664 8.44 -1.93 -1.49
N LYS A 665 9.16 -1.10 -2.25
CA LYS A 665 8.68 0.19 -2.76
C LYS A 665 7.47 0.08 -3.68
N GLU A 666 7.55 -0.75 -4.73
CA GLU A 666 6.44 -0.97 -5.67
C GLU A 666 5.18 -1.51 -4.97
N ARG A 667 5.34 -2.48 -4.05
CA ARG A 667 4.23 -3.06 -3.28
C ARG A 667 3.58 -2.03 -2.34
N ALA A 668 4.38 -1.28 -1.59
CA ALA A 668 3.87 -0.26 -0.68
C ALA A 668 3.14 0.86 -1.44
N GLN A 669 3.74 1.37 -2.53
CA GLN A 669 3.12 2.36 -3.41
C GLN A 669 1.79 1.86 -3.99
N THR A 670 1.74 0.64 -4.52
CA THR A 670 0.51 -0.01 -5.01
C THR A 670 -0.59 -0.03 -3.93
N ILE A 671 -0.23 -0.28 -2.66
CA ILE A 671 -1.19 -0.32 -1.55
C ILE A 671 -1.63 1.09 -1.10
N VAL A 672 -0.78 2.11 -1.22
CA VAL A 672 -1.17 3.54 -1.07
C VAL A 672 -2.15 3.96 -2.17
N ASP A 673 -1.87 3.61 -3.43
CA ASP A 673 -2.73 3.95 -4.56
C ASP A 673 -4.10 3.27 -4.47
N LEU A 674 -4.13 2.00 -4.03
CA LEU A 674 -5.37 1.28 -3.73
C LEU A 674 -6.16 1.94 -2.58
N ALA A 675 -5.50 2.48 -1.55
CA ALA A 675 -6.18 3.22 -0.48
C ALA A 675 -6.77 4.54 -0.99
N THR A 676 -6.07 5.25 -1.86
CA THR A 676 -6.54 6.49 -2.52
C THR A 676 -7.68 6.22 -3.51
N ALA A 677 -7.63 5.13 -4.25
CA ALA A 677 -8.73 4.69 -5.12
C ALA A 677 -9.97 4.27 -4.31
N SER A 678 -9.78 3.56 -3.19
CA SER A 678 -10.85 3.15 -2.28
C SER A 678 -11.56 4.36 -1.66
N ALA A 679 -10.80 5.40 -1.27
CA ALA A 679 -11.36 6.67 -0.80
C ALA A 679 -12.37 7.25 -1.82
N LYS A 680 -11.96 7.33 -3.09
CA LYS A 680 -12.76 7.88 -4.20
C LYS A 680 -14.00 7.03 -4.51
N ALA A 681 -13.92 5.71 -4.36
CA ALA A 681 -15.05 4.79 -4.59
C ALA A 681 -16.09 4.79 -3.45
N LEU A 682 -15.64 4.94 -2.19
CA LEU A 682 -16.53 5.03 -1.03
C LEU A 682 -17.16 6.42 -0.92
N HIS A 683 -16.40 7.49 -1.15
CA HIS A 683 -16.83 8.89 -0.98
C HIS A 683 -17.42 9.52 -2.24
N LEU A 684 -18.16 8.75 -3.04
CA LEU A 684 -18.90 9.28 -4.19
C LEU A 684 -19.99 10.29 -3.74
N GLY A 685 -20.19 11.30 -4.59
CA GLY A 685 -21.28 12.26 -4.45
C GLY A 685 -22.66 11.70 -4.85
N GLU A 686 -23.69 12.51 -4.67
CA GLU A 686 -25.07 12.19 -5.06
C GLU A 686 -25.22 11.87 -6.57
N GLY A 687 -26.28 11.13 -6.92
CA GLY A 687 -26.64 10.77 -8.29
C GLY A 687 -26.00 9.48 -8.82
N LYS A 688 -25.87 9.38 -10.14
CA LYS A 688 -25.68 8.11 -10.87
C LYS A 688 -24.47 7.26 -10.45
N ALA A 689 -23.39 7.88 -9.96
CA ALA A 689 -22.22 7.14 -9.50
C ALA A 689 -22.50 6.38 -8.18
N LYS A 690 -23.20 7.03 -7.24
CA LYS A 690 -23.74 6.43 -6.01
C LYS A 690 -24.78 5.36 -6.34
N GLU A 691 -25.73 5.66 -7.24
CA GLU A 691 -26.73 4.67 -7.70
C GLU A 691 -26.10 3.40 -8.28
N GLU A 692 -25.07 3.52 -9.12
CA GLU A 692 -24.43 2.36 -9.76
C GLU A 692 -23.59 1.54 -8.77
N ARG A 693 -22.86 2.20 -7.86
CA ARG A 693 -22.16 1.55 -6.74
C ARG A 693 -23.14 0.77 -5.86
N ASP A 694 -24.28 1.37 -5.53
CA ASP A 694 -25.26 0.78 -4.63
C ASP A 694 -26.04 -0.38 -5.31
N LYS A 695 -26.20 -0.36 -6.64
CA LYS A 695 -26.59 -1.54 -7.43
C LYS A 695 -25.56 -2.66 -7.36
N ILE A 696 -24.27 -2.37 -7.53
CA ILE A 696 -23.20 -3.39 -7.46
C ILE A 696 -23.18 -4.05 -6.07
N PHE A 697 -23.36 -3.28 -5.00
CA PHE A 697 -23.54 -3.83 -3.64
C PHE A 697 -24.79 -4.73 -3.54
N ALA A 698 -25.93 -4.31 -4.07
CA ALA A 698 -27.16 -5.11 -4.06
C ALA A 698 -27.06 -6.40 -4.92
N GLU A 699 -26.36 -6.36 -6.05
CA GLU A 699 -26.07 -7.54 -6.88
C GLU A 699 -25.13 -8.52 -6.17
N LEU A 700 -24.07 -8.01 -5.51
CA LEU A 700 -23.19 -8.81 -4.66
C LEU A 700 -23.98 -9.49 -3.53
N LYS A 701 -24.84 -8.75 -2.82
CA LYS A 701 -25.72 -9.27 -1.77
C LYS A 701 -26.71 -10.33 -2.26
N LYS A 702 -27.22 -10.18 -3.49
CA LYS A 702 -28.18 -11.13 -4.09
C LYS A 702 -27.52 -12.40 -4.61
N ASN A 703 -26.33 -12.30 -5.18
CA ASN A 703 -25.70 -13.40 -5.93
C ASN A 703 -24.53 -14.06 -5.17
N GLY A 704 -24.06 -13.47 -4.08
CA GLY A 704 -22.86 -13.89 -3.33
C GLY A 704 -21.55 -13.79 -4.11
N LYS A 705 -21.59 -13.24 -5.33
CA LYS A 705 -20.47 -13.16 -6.29
C LYS A 705 -20.63 -11.92 -7.15
N GLY A 706 -19.57 -11.12 -7.25
CA GLY A 706 -19.52 -9.88 -8.02
C GLY A 706 -18.26 -9.07 -7.67
N PRO A 707 -17.96 -7.98 -8.39
CA PRO A 707 -16.90 -7.07 -8.00
C PRO A 707 -17.29 -6.35 -6.69
N VAL A 708 -16.37 -6.27 -5.73
CA VAL A 708 -16.60 -5.52 -4.49
C VAL A 708 -16.12 -4.06 -4.70
N PRO A 709 -16.98 -3.04 -4.48
CA PRO A 709 -16.57 -1.63 -4.55
C PRO A 709 -15.60 -1.22 -3.43
N ASP A 710 -15.77 -1.81 -2.24
CA ASP A 710 -14.79 -1.69 -1.14
C ASP A 710 -13.62 -2.66 -1.40
N LYS A 711 -12.45 -2.12 -1.76
CA LYS A 711 -11.26 -2.93 -2.08
C LYS A 711 -10.58 -3.58 -0.88
N TRP A 712 -10.91 -3.18 0.34
CA TRP A 712 -10.46 -3.91 1.52
C TRP A 712 -11.23 -5.23 1.70
N ALA A 713 -12.45 -5.34 1.17
CA ALA A 713 -13.29 -6.54 1.18
C ALA A 713 -13.26 -7.34 -0.15
N ASP A 714 -12.41 -6.96 -1.10
CA ASP A 714 -12.27 -7.62 -2.40
C ASP A 714 -11.31 -8.82 -2.31
N ALA A 715 -11.80 -10.03 -2.62
CA ALA A 715 -11.05 -11.27 -2.42
C ALA A 715 -9.75 -11.39 -3.26
N ASP A 716 -9.66 -10.72 -4.42
CA ASP A 716 -8.43 -10.70 -5.21
C ASP A 716 -7.40 -9.71 -4.63
N MET A 717 -7.86 -8.58 -4.07
CA MET A 717 -7.01 -7.67 -3.30
C MET A 717 -6.54 -8.32 -2.00
N GLN A 718 -7.43 -9.02 -1.27
CA GLN A 718 -7.07 -9.78 -0.08
C GLN A 718 -6.05 -10.89 -0.41
N ARG A 719 -6.16 -11.58 -1.55
CA ARG A 719 -5.13 -12.54 -1.99
C ARG A 719 -3.78 -11.89 -2.26
N MET A 720 -3.75 -10.75 -2.94
CA MET A 720 -2.50 -10.00 -3.21
C MET A 720 -1.83 -9.49 -1.92
N ILE A 721 -2.63 -9.03 -0.96
CA ILE A 721 -2.11 -8.42 0.27
C ILE A 721 -1.79 -9.49 1.32
N TYR A 722 -2.76 -10.32 1.71
CA TYR A 722 -2.65 -11.26 2.84
C TYR A 722 -1.84 -12.52 2.50
N GLY A 723 -1.85 -12.93 1.24
CA GLY A 723 -1.08 -14.07 0.72
C GLY A 723 0.40 -13.81 0.50
N HIS A 724 0.86 -12.55 0.55
CA HIS A 724 2.27 -12.22 0.42
C HIS A 724 3.05 -12.47 1.72
N ASP A 725 4.25 -13.03 1.59
CA ASP A 725 5.20 -13.24 2.67
C ASP A 725 6.50 -12.50 2.34
N CYS A 726 6.69 -11.30 2.91
CA CYS A 726 7.84 -10.46 2.59
C CYS A 726 9.18 -11.05 3.07
N VAL A 727 9.17 -11.89 4.11
CA VAL A 727 10.37 -12.52 4.66
C VAL A 727 10.84 -13.65 3.74
N GLN A 728 9.91 -14.54 3.34
CA GLN A 728 10.22 -15.57 2.35
C GLN A 728 10.64 -14.93 1.01
N TYR A 729 9.90 -13.92 0.53
CA TYR A 729 10.20 -13.25 -0.73
C TYR A 729 11.58 -12.55 -0.69
N ALA A 730 11.92 -11.84 0.39
CA ALA A 730 13.25 -11.26 0.55
C ALA A 730 14.35 -12.33 0.58
N GLN A 731 14.11 -13.44 1.29
CA GLN A 731 15.05 -14.57 1.38
C GLN A 731 15.31 -15.26 0.03
N GLU A 732 14.29 -15.38 -0.83
CA GLU A 732 14.40 -15.99 -2.16
C GLU A 732 15.03 -15.05 -3.20
N GLN A 733 14.74 -13.74 -3.12
CA GLN A 733 15.17 -12.77 -4.13
C GLN A 733 16.54 -12.14 -3.84
N TYR A 734 17.00 -12.10 -2.58
CA TYR A 734 18.22 -11.38 -2.17
C TYR A 734 19.43 -11.68 -3.07
N ASP A 735 19.74 -12.97 -3.24
CA ASP A 735 20.86 -13.48 -4.03
C ASP A 735 20.81 -13.06 -5.51
N THR A 736 19.60 -12.94 -6.07
CA THR A 736 19.37 -12.55 -7.46
C THR A 736 19.51 -11.03 -7.62
N LEU A 737 18.98 -10.26 -6.67
CA LEU A 737 19.06 -8.80 -6.67
C LEU A 737 20.48 -8.30 -6.36
N PHE A 738 21.21 -8.95 -5.43
CA PHE A 738 22.59 -8.62 -5.09
C PHE A 738 23.57 -8.85 -6.25
N ARG A 739 23.29 -9.82 -7.13
CA ARG A 739 24.05 -10.02 -8.38
C ARG A 739 23.63 -9.05 -9.50
N ARG A 740 22.38 -8.58 -9.50
CA ARG A 740 21.81 -7.73 -10.56
C ARG A 740 22.09 -6.25 -10.36
N LEU A 741 22.07 -5.76 -9.13
CA LEU A 741 22.53 -4.41 -8.80
C LEU A 741 24.05 -4.37 -8.99
N SER A 742 24.51 -3.67 -10.02
CA SER A 742 25.86 -3.10 -10.01
C SER A 742 26.01 -2.16 -8.80
N GLU A 743 27.25 -1.89 -8.42
CA GLU A 743 27.60 -0.88 -7.42
C GLU A 743 27.00 0.49 -7.80
#